data_AF-A0A428RXU8-F1
#
_entry.id   AF-A0A428RXU8-F1
#
_cell.length_a   1.000
_cell.length_b   1.000
_cell.length_c   1.000
_cell.angle_alpha   90.00
_cell.angle_beta   90.00
_cell.angle_gamma   90.00
#
_symmetry.space_group_name_H-M   'P 1'
#
loop_
_entity.id
_entity.type
_entity.pdbx_description
1 polymer ?
#
loop_
_entity_poly.entity_id
_entity_poly.type
_entity_poly.pdbx_seq_one_letter_code
_entity_poly.pdbx_strand_id
1 'polypeptide(L)'
;MRAARYYGKGDIRIEEIPEPAVGPGQIKIAPAFVGICGTDLHEYLGGPTFCPTTPHPITHDTIPVTFGHEFSGRIKEIGPGVQGNYKIGQACAIRPTLFCGRCAACGGGSENVCPSGGFLGLSGGGGGLSEAVCVDAERVFPIPSHITLEEAALVEPLSTSWLAVSAAANEISPDSVVLIFGGGPIGLATVLCLKGKGVKEIIVSEVAAARQDFARQFGATRVIDPTKDDVTKVVLELTNGKGADVVFDCAGVPSTIKGSCDAVRTKGTIVNVAIWEKEIAFNPNWITWKESCYKSVLGYQDVDFNAVIDKMATGAIKPVCMITRRIKLENVVKDGIEALINDKENQVKILIDMDDKPDLGHLMQGSMTSSHRILVLAFEEPPDVIRKEYGTYGDILVRFVFGDAKPNPEVEIKKHQVLESYEYPQLSETSAIMIAGSKYSAFENDPWVPSLLDYIKQAYRAEIPVAGFCYGHQIIARALGGQVTLNPGGYELGMQEVTASSQGVAILGTKKLNIPQFHRDSRDIDGAAFVASSAKPVVVVSFNYRLNAFGFLPSGLFKRQGLMNLGLQDQHFFLEFLQRHLSSFGGDPEQITLGGLSAGAHSTAFHYFHNYGVDKNKPLFARAILQSGSPTARAFPSPEYPRYKKDFAALMGHIGCPVEVDDSEQMSCLINAPAEKIRKVAAKRYEDAKNLLDWPWQPALGGLFLEKSGSESGIDGTFHHLPIITTYTTDEGKYYTPGNLQTNDDFIQFWHRMSPDLNVTDLAILNELYPDPVAHPDSPWAMSPNSTQYNRISASWSDMAYICPSRETASRTSAAGVPTWRLRFNTPDHPLAAQSWRGIPHASDFAYLWNDPAVPYRDTARIYYSYINSFVLTGDPNRHRREGSVEWPQYGGRGGKQIVVNPGDFTVVEVDNARPLQCAFWNDPERAPRLNK
;
A
#
# COMPACT_ATOMS: atom_id res chain seq x y z
N MET A 1 21.82 23.61 -11.35
CA MET A 1 20.49 23.01 -11.30
C MET A 1 20.50 21.75 -12.12
N ARG A 2 19.90 20.66 -11.64
CA ARG A 2 19.83 19.41 -12.41
C ARG A 2 18.79 19.53 -13.54
N ALA A 3 19.08 18.88 -14.66
CA ALA A 3 18.20 18.81 -15.82
C ALA A 3 18.38 17.49 -16.58
N ALA A 4 17.28 16.92 -17.11
CA ALA A 4 17.33 15.81 -18.05
C ALA A 4 17.64 16.32 -19.47
N ARG A 5 18.85 16.08 -19.94
CA ARG A 5 19.38 16.50 -21.25
C ARG A 5 19.34 15.35 -22.25
N TYR A 6 18.58 15.51 -23.32
CA TYR A 6 18.56 14.59 -24.47
C TYR A 6 19.67 14.94 -25.45
N TYR A 7 20.57 13.99 -25.70
CA TYR A 7 21.72 14.09 -26.60
C TYR A 7 21.46 13.47 -27.98
N GLY A 8 20.42 12.64 -28.11
CA GLY A 8 20.09 11.93 -29.34
C GLY A 8 19.42 10.59 -29.07
N LYS A 9 19.23 9.80 -30.13
CA LYS A 9 18.66 8.44 -30.09
C LYS A 9 19.34 7.59 -29.00
N GLY A 10 18.56 7.13 -28.02
CA GLY A 10 19.03 6.30 -26.90
C GLY A 10 19.84 7.02 -25.81
N ASP A 11 19.99 8.36 -25.87
CA ASP A 11 20.89 9.11 -24.99
C ASP A 11 20.16 10.28 -24.30
N ILE A 12 19.75 10.04 -23.05
CA ILE A 12 19.23 11.04 -22.12
C ILE A 12 20.08 10.95 -20.85
N ARG A 13 20.59 12.10 -20.39
CA ARG A 13 21.50 12.22 -19.25
C ARG A 13 20.95 13.22 -18.24
N ILE A 14 21.42 13.15 -17.00
CA ILE A 14 21.02 14.08 -15.95
C ILE A 14 22.25 14.86 -15.55
N GLU A 15 22.21 16.17 -15.77
CA GLU A 15 23.40 17.02 -15.78
C GLU A 15 23.14 18.31 -14.99
N GLU A 16 24.17 18.78 -14.32
CA GLU A 16 24.19 20.09 -13.65
C GLU A 16 24.41 21.20 -14.68
N ILE A 17 23.42 22.08 -14.82
CA ILE A 17 23.42 23.21 -15.76
C ILE A 17 23.16 24.53 -15.03
N PRO A 18 23.53 25.70 -15.60
CA PRO A 18 23.22 26.99 -15.01
C PRO A 18 21.71 27.21 -14.85
N GLU A 19 21.27 27.79 -13.73
CA GLU A 19 19.87 28.21 -13.59
C GLU A 19 19.60 29.41 -14.52
N PRO A 20 18.52 29.41 -15.33
CA PRO A 20 18.20 30.55 -16.19
C PRO A 20 17.87 31.80 -15.36
N ALA A 21 18.36 32.95 -15.82
CA ALA A 21 17.90 34.25 -15.34
C ALA A 21 16.54 34.59 -15.96
N VAL A 22 15.63 35.22 -15.20
CA VAL A 22 14.31 35.61 -15.75
C VAL A 22 14.45 36.86 -16.63
N GLY A 23 13.99 36.77 -17.89
CA GLY A 23 13.99 37.88 -18.82
C GLY A 23 12.81 38.86 -18.62
N PRO A 24 12.84 40.05 -19.25
CA PRO A 24 11.66 40.89 -19.39
C PRO A 24 10.51 40.14 -20.06
N GLY A 25 9.29 40.28 -19.56
CA GLY A 25 8.10 39.55 -20.04
C GLY A 25 8.02 38.08 -19.65
N GLN A 26 9.02 37.54 -18.96
CA GLN A 26 9.09 36.13 -18.57
C GLN A 26 8.71 35.89 -17.12
N ILE A 27 8.33 34.64 -16.83
CA ILE A 27 8.06 34.10 -15.51
C ILE A 27 8.94 32.87 -15.34
N LYS A 28 9.67 32.79 -14.23
CA LYS A 28 10.41 31.58 -13.84
C LYS A 28 9.46 30.67 -13.09
N ILE A 29 9.38 29.43 -13.54
CA ILE A 29 8.62 28.34 -12.94
C ILE A 29 9.61 27.41 -12.24
N ALA A 30 9.26 26.94 -11.05
CA ALA A 30 9.80 25.70 -10.49
C ALA A 30 8.82 24.58 -10.88
N PRO A 31 9.16 23.68 -11.82
CA PRO A 31 8.35 22.51 -12.13
C PRO A 31 8.16 21.65 -10.88
N ALA A 32 6.99 21.03 -10.75
CA ALA A 32 6.66 20.13 -9.64
C ALA A 32 6.35 18.72 -10.15
N PHE A 33 5.56 18.63 -11.22
CA PHE A 33 5.26 17.36 -11.89
C PHE A 33 5.36 17.51 -13.41
N VAL A 34 6.01 16.52 -14.04
CA VAL A 34 6.26 16.47 -15.49
C VAL A 34 5.79 15.14 -16.05
N GLY A 35 4.95 15.16 -17.08
CA GLY A 35 4.52 13.96 -17.80
C GLY A 35 5.56 13.52 -18.84
N ILE A 36 5.76 12.22 -18.98
CA ILE A 36 6.45 11.64 -20.15
C ILE A 36 5.45 11.51 -21.29
N CYS A 37 5.70 12.19 -22.40
CA CYS A 37 4.89 12.14 -23.61
C CYS A 37 5.28 10.94 -24.50
N GLY A 38 4.38 10.53 -25.39
CA GLY A 38 4.72 9.60 -26.47
C GLY A 38 5.83 10.15 -27.36
N THR A 39 5.88 11.48 -27.58
CA THR A 39 6.92 12.14 -28.37
C THR A 39 8.32 11.93 -27.78
N ASP A 40 8.48 11.98 -26.45
CA ASP A 40 9.78 11.74 -25.80
C ASP A 40 10.30 10.32 -26.10
N LEU A 41 9.38 9.34 -26.23
CA LEU A 41 9.71 7.97 -26.63
C LEU A 41 10.09 7.88 -28.11
N HIS A 42 9.44 8.64 -28.99
CA HIS A 42 9.79 8.70 -30.42
C HIS A 42 11.16 9.38 -30.65
N GLU A 43 11.47 10.46 -29.94
CA GLU A 43 12.80 11.08 -29.98
C GLU A 43 13.88 10.11 -29.45
N TYR A 44 13.61 9.37 -28.37
CA TYR A 44 14.53 8.40 -27.80
C TYR A 44 14.73 7.17 -28.69
N LEU A 45 13.66 6.57 -29.22
CA LEU A 45 13.71 5.35 -30.03
C LEU A 45 14.03 5.60 -31.50
N GLY A 46 13.43 6.60 -32.13
CA GLY A 46 13.63 6.94 -33.53
C GLY A 46 14.90 7.75 -33.74
N GLY A 47 15.02 8.85 -33.00
CA GLY A 47 16.04 9.88 -33.14
C GLY A 47 15.39 11.28 -33.25
N PRO A 48 16.21 12.34 -33.34
CA PRO A 48 15.71 13.72 -33.29
C PRO A 48 14.74 14.03 -34.44
N THR A 49 13.48 14.35 -34.09
CA THR A 49 12.42 14.71 -35.04
C THR A 49 11.88 16.11 -34.73
N PHE A 50 11.49 16.35 -33.47
CA PHE A 50 11.21 17.69 -32.92
C PHE A 50 12.43 18.34 -32.26
N CYS A 51 13.44 17.54 -31.88
CA CYS A 51 14.68 18.05 -31.28
C CYS A 51 15.64 18.60 -32.37
N PRO A 52 16.07 19.87 -32.27
CA PRO A 52 16.88 20.52 -33.30
C PRO A 52 18.30 19.96 -33.42
N THR A 53 18.63 19.39 -34.58
CA THR A 53 20.03 19.09 -34.97
C THR A 53 20.74 20.29 -35.62
N THR A 54 20.00 21.34 -35.98
CA THR A 54 20.49 22.65 -36.43
C THR A 54 19.70 23.74 -35.71
N PRO A 55 20.27 24.95 -35.48
CA PRO A 55 19.69 25.93 -34.55
C PRO A 55 18.22 26.26 -34.80
N HIS A 56 17.37 26.00 -33.82
CA HIS A 56 15.92 26.15 -33.95
C HIS A 56 15.51 27.63 -34.22
N PRO A 57 14.54 27.92 -35.11
CA PRO A 57 14.27 29.31 -35.54
C PRO A 57 13.79 30.30 -34.47
N ILE A 58 13.34 29.83 -33.29
CA ILE A 58 12.85 30.68 -32.19
C ILE A 58 13.80 30.69 -30.98
N THR A 59 14.28 29.51 -30.55
CA THR A 59 15.11 29.35 -29.34
C THR A 59 16.61 29.40 -29.65
N HIS A 60 16.99 29.15 -30.91
CA HIS A 60 18.37 29.04 -31.40
C HIS A 60 19.20 27.89 -30.80
N ASP A 61 18.58 27.06 -29.97
CA ASP A 61 19.16 25.83 -29.42
C ASP A 61 19.36 24.74 -30.48
N THR A 62 20.30 23.84 -30.19
CA THR A 62 20.40 22.48 -30.76
C THR A 62 20.40 21.45 -29.64
N ILE A 63 20.33 20.16 -29.98
CA ILE A 63 20.73 19.10 -29.06
C ILE A 63 22.17 19.37 -28.54
N PRO A 64 22.45 19.13 -27.24
CA PRO A 64 21.54 18.54 -26.25
C PRO A 64 20.48 19.52 -25.72
N VAL A 65 19.21 19.10 -25.72
CA VAL A 65 18.07 19.91 -25.20
C VAL A 65 17.59 19.39 -23.84
N THR A 66 16.97 20.25 -23.03
CA THR A 66 16.30 19.81 -21.78
C THR A 66 14.90 19.31 -22.11
N PHE A 67 14.51 18.12 -21.62
CA PHE A 67 13.20 17.51 -21.89
C PHE A 67 12.08 17.99 -20.96
N GLY A 68 10.85 17.56 -21.26
CA GLY A 68 9.64 17.81 -20.46
C GLY A 68 8.82 18.97 -21.01
N HIS A 69 7.90 18.66 -21.92
CA HIS A 69 6.95 19.63 -22.48
C HIS A 69 5.58 19.60 -21.77
N GLU A 70 5.19 18.47 -21.20
CA GLU A 70 3.99 18.35 -20.36
C GLU A 70 4.33 18.61 -18.88
N PHE A 71 4.07 19.81 -18.32
CA PHE A 71 4.36 20.04 -16.90
C PHE A 71 3.49 21.07 -16.19
N SER A 72 3.45 20.92 -14.86
CA SER A 72 2.94 21.88 -13.91
C SER A 72 4.04 22.32 -12.94
N GLY A 73 3.81 23.42 -12.24
CA GLY A 73 4.75 23.93 -11.25
C GLY A 73 4.20 25.10 -10.45
N ARG A 74 5.11 25.79 -9.77
CA ARG A 74 4.84 27.05 -9.07
C ARG A 74 5.66 28.20 -9.66
N ILE A 75 5.09 29.39 -9.69
CA ILE A 75 5.83 30.61 -10.05
C ILE A 75 6.91 30.89 -9.00
N LYS A 76 8.18 30.84 -9.42
CA LYS A 76 9.38 31.08 -8.59
C LYS A 76 9.82 32.55 -8.67
N GLU A 77 9.72 33.17 -9.84
CA GLU A 77 10.18 34.54 -10.10
C GLU A 77 9.32 35.18 -11.21
N ILE A 78 9.11 36.51 -11.18
CA ILE A 78 8.35 37.25 -12.21
C ILE A 78 9.25 38.35 -12.75
N GLY A 79 9.49 38.34 -14.06
CA GLY A 79 10.39 39.25 -14.75
C GLY A 79 9.78 40.65 -15.01
N PRO A 80 10.62 41.65 -15.32
CA PRO A 80 10.16 43.02 -15.58
C PRO A 80 9.14 43.09 -16.73
N GLY A 81 8.09 43.89 -16.57
CA GLY A 81 7.13 44.18 -17.63
C GLY A 81 6.05 43.11 -17.88
N VAL A 82 6.05 41.99 -17.15
CA VAL A 82 4.94 41.02 -17.16
C VAL A 82 3.62 41.72 -16.81
N GLN A 83 2.58 41.46 -17.60
CA GLN A 83 1.22 41.96 -17.38
C GLN A 83 0.33 40.84 -16.83
N GLY A 84 -0.54 41.14 -15.86
CA GLY A 84 -1.48 40.18 -15.27
C GLY A 84 -1.37 40.07 -13.74
N ASN A 85 -2.25 39.27 -13.13
CA ASN A 85 -2.34 39.06 -11.68
C ASN A 85 -1.60 37.79 -11.24
N TYR A 86 -0.36 37.64 -11.71
CA TYR A 86 0.52 36.51 -11.35
C TYR A 86 1.14 36.72 -9.96
N LYS A 87 1.34 35.63 -9.21
CA LYS A 87 1.89 35.66 -7.85
C LYS A 87 2.93 34.58 -7.65
N ILE A 88 4.02 34.89 -6.94
CA ILE A 88 5.00 33.89 -6.51
C ILE A 88 4.32 32.82 -5.64
N GLY A 89 4.65 31.55 -5.84
CA GLY A 89 4.02 30.39 -5.21
C GLY A 89 2.72 29.90 -5.86
N GLN A 90 2.13 30.67 -6.78
CA GLN A 90 0.90 30.30 -7.50
C GLN A 90 1.13 29.04 -8.36
N ALA A 91 0.18 28.10 -8.29
CA ALA A 91 0.18 26.88 -9.09
C ALA A 91 -0.26 27.16 -10.54
N CYS A 92 0.43 26.56 -11.49
CA CYS A 92 0.16 26.71 -12.92
C CYS A 92 0.47 25.44 -13.72
N ALA A 93 -0.26 25.22 -14.81
CA ALA A 93 0.15 24.36 -15.92
C ALA A 93 0.83 25.24 -16.99
N ILE A 94 1.78 24.68 -17.73
CA ILE A 94 2.51 25.42 -18.77
C ILE A 94 2.09 24.93 -20.16
N ARG A 95 1.79 25.87 -21.07
CA ARG A 95 1.56 25.59 -22.48
C ARG A 95 2.90 25.67 -23.23
N PRO A 96 3.52 24.56 -23.67
CA PRO A 96 4.87 24.59 -24.22
C PRO A 96 4.99 25.13 -25.66
N THR A 97 3.89 25.46 -26.35
CA THR A 97 3.92 25.85 -27.78
C THR A 97 4.80 27.08 -28.03
N LEU A 98 5.76 26.94 -28.95
CA LEU A 98 6.61 28.03 -29.46
C LEU A 98 6.16 28.42 -30.87
N PHE A 99 5.97 29.71 -31.10
CA PHE A 99 5.47 30.25 -32.37
C PHE A 99 6.07 31.65 -32.63
N CYS A 100 6.18 32.05 -33.90
CA CYS A 100 6.95 33.25 -34.27
C CYS A 100 6.12 34.56 -34.35
N GLY A 101 4.82 34.51 -34.02
CA GLY A 101 3.87 35.63 -33.99
C GLY A 101 3.58 36.32 -35.34
N ARG A 102 4.36 36.05 -36.39
CA ARG A 102 4.40 36.86 -37.63
C ARG A 102 4.19 36.10 -38.94
N CYS A 103 4.11 34.77 -38.91
CA CYS A 103 3.82 33.97 -40.11
C CYS A 103 2.30 33.93 -40.38
N ALA A 104 1.91 33.47 -41.57
CA ALA A 104 0.49 33.38 -41.96
C ALA A 104 -0.36 32.54 -40.99
N ALA A 105 0.22 31.48 -40.39
CA ALA A 105 -0.47 30.65 -39.40
C ALA A 105 -0.70 31.41 -38.07
N CYS A 106 0.30 32.13 -37.56
CA CYS A 106 0.13 32.98 -36.37
C CYS A 106 -0.87 34.12 -36.62
N GLY A 107 -0.75 34.81 -37.77
CA GLY A 107 -1.69 35.88 -38.14
C GLY A 107 -3.12 35.41 -38.41
N GLY A 108 -3.33 34.10 -38.58
CA GLY A 108 -4.63 33.46 -38.72
C GLY A 108 -5.19 32.81 -37.45
N GLY A 109 -4.51 32.91 -36.31
CA GLY A 109 -4.94 32.23 -35.08
C GLY A 109 -4.72 30.71 -35.16
N SER A 110 -3.51 30.27 -35.50
CA SER A 110 -3.12 28.85 -35.66
C SER A 110 -1.63 28.66 -35.33
N GLU A 111 -1.25 29.08 -34.14
CA GLU A 111 0.12 29.14 -33.60
C GLU A 111 0.78 27.75 -33.51
N ASN A 112 -0.03 26.75 -33.20
CA ASN A 112 0.32 25.33 -33.08
C ASN A 112 0.84 24.68 -34.37
N VAL A 113 0.62 25.31 -35.53
CA VAL A 113 1.15 24.89 -36.84
C VAL A 113 2.06 25.95 -37.48
N CYS A 114 2.68 26.79 -36.65
CA CYS A 114 3.69 27.75 -37.08
C CYS A 114 4.89 27.04 -37.77
N PRO A 115 5.26 27.37 -39.04
CA PRO A 115 6.39 26.72 -39.74
C PRO A 115 7.78 27.02 -39.16
N SER A 116 7.88 27.93 -38.20
CA SER A 116 9.08 28.22 -37.41
C SER A 116 8.92 27.80 -35.94
N GLY A 117 7.83 27.11 -35.62
CA GLY A 117 7.42 26.75 -34.27
C GLY A 117 7.97 25.41 -33.79
N GLY A 118 7.66 25.10 -32.54
CA GLY A 118 8.11 23.89 -31.85
C GLY A 118 7.51 23.84 -30.45
N PHE A 119 8.15 23.09 -29.54
CA PHE A 119 7.69 22.96 -28.16
C PHE A 119 8.83 23.20 -27.17
N LEU A 120 8.60 24.02 -26.16
CA LEU A 120 9.43 24.13 -24.96
C LEU A 120 9.58 22.72 -24.35
N GLY A 121 10.81 22.29 -24.07
CA GLY A 121 11.07 20.91 -23.63
C GLY A 121 11.24 19.87 -24.75
N LEU A 122 11.26 20.28 -26.03
CA LEU A 122 11.71 19.47 -27.18
C LEU A 122 12.61 20.31 -28.11
N SER A 123 12.13 21.50 -28.48
CA SER A 123 12.78 22.43 -29.40
C SER A 123 13.67 23.47 -28.69
N GLY A 124 14.14 23.16 -27.48
CA GLY A 124 14.94 24.06 -26.64
C GLY A 124 14.11 24.98 -25.73
N GLY A 125 14.74 26.06 -25.26
CA GLY A 125 14.17 27.05 -24.34
C GLY A 125 14.22 26.66 -22.84
N GLY A 126 14.80 25.51 -22.52
CA GLY A 126 14.61 24.84 -21.22
C GLY A 126 13.35 23.97 -21.21
N GLY A 127 13.25 23.05 -20.27
CA GLY A 127 12.15 22.08 -20.20
C GLY A 127 11.78 21.73 -18.76
N GLY A 128 10.58 21.19 -18.57
CA GLY A 128 10.01 20.86 -17.27
C GLY A 128 10.84 19.85 -16.47
N LEU A 129 11.62 18.98 -17.11
CA LEU A 129 12.59 18.10 -16.44
C LEU A 129 13.87 18.86 -16.04
N SER A 130 13.70 20.00 -15.38
CA SER A 130 14.76 20.75 -14.69
C SER A 130 14.19 21.54 -13.51
N GLU A 131 15.01 21.83 -12.51
CA GLU A 131 14.56 22.45 -11.24
C GLU A 131 14.03 23.90 -11.41
N ALA A 132 14.32 24.55 -12.54
CA ALA A 132 13.71 25.83 -12.91
C ALA A 132 13.72 26.08 -14.43
N VAL A 133 12.64 26.64 -14.96
CA VAL A 133 12.52 27.03 -16.38
C VAL A 133 11.90 28.42 -16.50
N CYS A 134 12.42 29.26 -17.40
CA CYS A 134 11.86 30.58 -17.69
C CYS A 134 11.00 30.51 -18.95
N VAL A 135 9.76 31.01 -18.86
CA VAL A 135 8.80 31.01 -19.97
C VAL A 135 8.16 32.39 -20.12
N ASP A 136 7.77 32.78 -21.33
CA ASP A 136 7.04 34.02 -21.54
C ASP A 136 5.66 33.92 -20.86
N ALA A 137 5.18 35.01 -20.24
CA ALA A 137 4.02 34.97 -19.34
C ALA A 137 2.73 34.40 -19.99
N GLU A 138 2.56 34.56 -21.30
CA GLU A 138 1.47 33.98 -22.10
C GLU A 138 1.38 32.44 -22.05
N ARG A 139 2.44 31.75 -21.63
CA ARG A 139 2.48 30.27 -21.52
C ARG A 139 2.11 29.76 -20.13
N VAL A 140 1.89 30.65 -19.16
CA VAL A 140 1.59 30.32 -17.76
C VAL A 140 0.08 30.35 -17.53
N PHE A 141 -0.53 29.18 -17.35
CA PHE A 141 -1.97 29.04 -17.09
C PHE A 141 -2.21 28.76 -15.59
N PRO A 142 -2.74 29.73 -14.82
CA PRO A 142 -3.03 29.53 -13.40
C PRO A 142 -4.08 28.44 -13.17
N ILE A 143 -3.86 27.61 -12.15
CA ILE A 143 -4.73 26.47 -11.84
C ILE A 143 -5.55 26.74 -10.57
N PRO A 144 -6.87 26.46 -10.57
CA PRO A 144 -7.72 26.50 -9.38
C PRO A 144 -7.17 25.64 -8.23
N SER A 145 -7.25 26.16 -6.99
CA SER A 145 -6.57 25.58 -5.81
C SER A 145 -7.05 24.19 -5.38
N HIS A 146 -8.11 23.65 -5.98
CA HIS A 146 -8.63 22.30 -5.74
C HIS A 146 -8.19 21.27 -6.78
N ILE A 147 -7.52 21.68 -7.86
CA ILE A 147 -6.86 20.79 -8.82
C ILE A 147 -5.41 20.60 -8.33
N THR A 148 -4.96 19.37 -8.23
CA THR A 148 -3.57 19.09 -7.80
C THR A 148 -2.55 19.43 -8.88
N LEU A 149 -1.28 19.64 -8.49
CA LEU A 149 -0.20 19.83 -9.48
C LEU A 149 0.01 18.57 -10.35
N GLU A 150 -0.26 17.38 -9.80
CA GLU A 150 -0.22 16.12 -10.55
C GLU A 150 -1.27 16.09 -11.68
N GLU A 151 -2.51 16.48 -11.38
CA GLU A 151 -3.57 16.62 -12.38
C GLU A 151 -3.29 17.77 -13.36
N ALA A 152 -2.71 18.87 -12.88
CA ALA A 152 -2.34 20.02 -13.71
C ALA A 152 -1.28 19.66 -14.78
N ALA A 153 -0.38 18.71 -14.51
CA ALA A 153 0.58 18.23 -15.50
C ALA A 153 -0.10 17.51 -16.67
N LEU A 154 -1.33 17.01 -16.48
CA LEU A 154 -2.13 16.33 -17.51
C LEU A 154 -2.92 17.31 -18.40
N VAL A 155 -2.91 18.61 -18.12
CA VAL A 155 -3.63 19.62 -18.93
C VAL A 155 -3.12 19.64 -20.38
N GLU A 156 -1.83 19.42 -20.60
CA GLU A 156 -1.22 19.36 -21.94
C GLU A 156 -1.80 18.20 -22.79
N PRO A 157 -1.66 16.91 -22.38
CA PRO A 157 -2.15 15.80 -23.21
C PRO A 157 -3.68 15.78 -23.32
N LEU A 158 -4.40 16.29 -22.31
CA LEU A 158 -5.85 16.52 -22.40
C LEU A 158 -6.18 17.61 -23.42
N SER A 159 -5.37 18.66 -23.57
CA SER A 159 -5.60 19.73 -24.55
C SER A 159 -5.39 19.25 -25.97
N THR A 160 -4.39 18.39 -26.20
CA THR A 160 -4.20 17.70 -27.50
C THR A 160 -5.46 16.92 -27.89
N SER A 161 -6.01 16.16 -26.94
CA SER A 161 -7.29 15.45 -27.13
C SER A 161 -8.49 16.39 -27.27
N TRP A 162 -8.51 17.52 -26.58
CA TRP A 162 -9.59 18.49 -26.66
C TRP A 162 -9.63 19.22 -28.02
N LEU A 163 -8.47 19.56 -28.60
CA LEU A 163 -8.39 20.09 -29.97
C LEU A 163 -8.90 19.04 -30.96
N ALA A 164 -8.46 17.78 -30.85
CA ALA A 164 -8.92 16.69 -31.71
C ALA A 164 -10.45 16.58 -31.70
N VAL A 165 -11.06 16.50 -30.52
CA VAL A 165 -12.52 16.41 -30.37
C VAL A 165 -13.21 17.69 -30.88
N SER A 166 -12.59 18.86 -30.73
CA SER A 166 -13.16 20.13 -31.20
C SER A 166 -13.06 20.32 -32.72
N ALA A 167 -12.07 19.72 -33.39
CA ALA A 167 -11.97 19.69 -34.86
C ALA A 167 -13.14 18.93 -35.53
N ALA A 168 -13.83 18.05 -34.78
CA ALA A 168 -15.05 17.36 -35.20
C ALA A 168 -16.34 17.90 -34.54
N ALA A 169 -16.33 19.11 -33.95
CA ALA A 169 -17.44 19.63 -33.15
C ALA A 169 -18.80 19.67 -33.88
N ASN A 170 -18.81 19.91 -35.20
CA ASN A 170 -20.04 19.87 -36.02
C ASN A 170 -20.69 18.48 -36.09
N GLU A 171 -19.92 17.42 -35.86
CA GLU A 171 -20.34 16.02 -35.89
C GLU A 171 -20.58 15.44 -34.48
N ILE A 172 -20.24 16.18 -33.42
CA ILE A 172 -20.28 15.73 -32.03
C ILE A 172 -21.45 16.33 -31.25
N SER A 173 -22.31 15.44 -30.78
CA SER A 173 -23.45 15.69 -29.92
C SER A 173 -23.49 14.64 -28.79
N PRO A 174 -24.33 14.80 -27.76
CA PRO A 174 -24.52 13.77 -26.73
C PRO A 174 -24.93 12.40 -27.29
N ASP A 175 -25.57 12.37 -28.47
CA ASP A 175 -26.12 11.18 -29.12
C ASP A 175 -25.30 10.69 -30.33
N SER A 176 -24.16 11.33 -30.63
CA SER A 176 -23.23 10.89 -31.68
C SER A 176 -22.51 9.60 -31.26
N VAL A 177 -22.32 8.68 -32.20
CA VAL A 177 -21.53 7.45 -31.98
C VAL A 177 -20.09 7.70 -32.38
N VAL A 178 -19.17 7.59 -31.42
CA VAL A 178 -17.75 7.89 -31.62
C VAL A 178 -16.89 6.63 -31.48
N LEU A 179 -15.98 6.44 -32.45
CA LEU A 179 -14.97 5.37 -32.43
C LEU A 179 -13.58 5.97 -32.17
N ILE A 180 -12.77 5.30 -31.35
CA ILE A 180 -11.37 5.64 -31.09
C ILE A 180 -10.54 4.39 -31.37
N PHE A 181 -9.56 4.50 -32.27
CA PHE A 181 -8.52 3.48 -32.42
C PHE A 181 -7.33 3.83 -31.51
N GLY A 182 -6.94 2.89 -30.65
CA GLY A 182 -5.90 3.03 -29.65
C GLY A 182 -6.42 3.49 -28.29
N GLY A 183 -6.18 2.68 -27.25
CA GLY A 183 -6.40 2.97 -25.84
C GLY A 183 -5.11 3.41 -25.13
N GLY A 184 -4.16 3.98 -25.86
CA GLY A 184 -3.00 4.68 -25.29
C GLY A 184 -3.38 6.01 -24.63
N PRO A 185 -2.41 6.79 -24.10
CA PRO A 185 -2.70 7.96 -23.25
C PRO A 185 -3.58 9.03 -23.94
N ILE A 186 -3.33 9.31 -25.22
CA ILE A 186 -4.15 10.24 -26.03
C ILE A 186 -5.55 9.65 -26.34
N GLY A 187 -5.67 8.34 -26.50
CA GLY A 187 -6.96 7.67 -26.66
C GLY A 187 -7.82 7.77 -25.39
N LEU A 188 -7.22 7.50 -24.23
CA LEU A 188 -7.88 7.62 -22.92
C LEU A 188 -8.21 9.08 -22.55
N ALA A 189 -7.32 10.03 -22.88
CA ALA A 189 -7.61 11.46 -22.78
C ALA A 189 -8.76 11.88 -23.72
N THR A 190 -8.84 11.30 -24.92
CA THR A 190 -9.96 11.52 -25.86
C THR A 190 -11.28 10.99 -25.31
N VAL A 191 -11.30 9.81 -24.66
CA VAL A 191 -12.47 9.32 -23.90
C VAL A 191 -12.91 10.35 -22.85
N LEU A 192 -11.99 10.85 -22.01
CA LEU A 192 -12.30 11.86 -20.99
C LEU A 192 -12.86 13.16 -21.60
N CYS A 193 -12.26 13.66 -22.69
CA CYS A 193 -12.73 14.84 -23.39
C CYS A 193 -14.16 14.67 -23.95
N LEU A 194 -14.46 13.49 -24.50
CA LEU A 194 -15.79 13.12 -24.98
C LEU A 194 -16.81 13.02 -23.83
N LYS A 195 -16.44 12.44 -22.66
CA LYS A 195 -17.29 12.50 -21.45
C LYS A 195 -17.51 13.94 -21.00
N GLY A 196 -16.47 14.78 -21.03
CA GLY A 196 -16.54 16.21 -20.69
C GLY A 196 -17.41 17.06 -21.63
N LYS A 197 -17.62 16.60 -22.88
CA LYS A 197 -18.60 17.15 -23.84
C LYS A 197 -19.97 16.42 -23.81
N GLY A 198 -20.15 15.41 -22.96
CA GLY A 198 -21.43 14.73 -22.72
C GLY A 198 -21.78 13.59 -23.68
N VAL A 199 -20.82 13.07 -24.45
CA VAL A 199 -21.05 11.98 -25.40
C VAL A 199 -21.42 10.67 -24.68
N LYS A 200 -22.50 10.03 -25.14
CA LYS A 200 -23.05 8.81 -24.54
C LYS A 200 -22.33 7.55 -25.01
N GLU A 201 -22.23 7.31 -26.31
CA GLU A 201 -21.68 6.08 -26.89
C GLU A 201 -20.25 6.31 -27.43
N ILE A 202 -19.27 5.74 -26.74
CA ILE A 202 -17.84 5.88 -27.03
C ILE A 202 -17.23 4.48 -27.11
N ILE A 203 -16.78 4.12 -28.30
CA ILE A 203 -16.24 2.82 -28.65
C ILE A 203 -14.72 2.93 -28.75
N VAL A 204 -13.97 2.13 -28.01
CA VAL A 204 -12.50 2.05 -28.11
C VAL A 204 -12.09 0.73 -28.75
N SER A 205 -11.17 0.78 -29.71
CA SER A 205 -10.50 -0.40 -30.29
C SER A 205 -9.07 -0.47 -29.78
N GLU A 206 -8.75 -1.49 -28.98
CA GLU A 206 -7.44 -1.64 -28.31
C GLU A 206 -7.09 -3.13 -28.14
N VAL A 207 -5.82 -3.47 -28.35
CA VAL A 207 -5.26 -4.83 -28.29
C VAL A 207 -4.88 -5.21 -26.87
N ALA A 208 -4.21 -4.31 -26.13
CA ALA A 208 -3.66 -4.61 -24.81
C ALA A 208 -4.79 -4.68 -23.76
N ALA A 209 -4.93 -5.84 -23.08
CA ALA A 209 -6.08 -6.12 -22.23
C ALA A 209 -6.22 -5.12 -21.07
N ALA A 210 -5.11 -4.77 -20.42
CA ALA A 210 -5.10 -3.76 -19.35
C ALA A 210 -5.52 -2.37 -19.85
N ARG A 211 -5.16 -1.98 -21.08
CA ARG A 211 -5.62 -0.73 -21.70
C ARG A 211 -7.09 -0.76 -22.07
N GLN A 212 -7.64 -1.94 -22.41
CA GLN A 212 -9.08 -2.09 -22.54
C GLN A 212 -9.80 -1.86 -21.21
N ASP A 213 -9.24 -2.33 -20.09
CA ASP A 213 -9.81 -2.09 -18.76
C ASP A 213 -9.70 -0.62 -18.32
N PHE A 214 -8.59 0.06 -18.62
CA PHE A 214 -8.51 1.52 -18.46
C PHE A 214 -9.57 2.23 -19.31
N ALA A 215 -9.78 1.86 -20.58
CA ALA A 215 -10.81 2.45 -21.42
C ALA A 215 -12.23 2.28 -20.82
N ARG A 216 -12.54 1.10 -20.26
CA ARG A 216 -13.79 0.83 -19.52
C ARG A 216 -13.92 1.73 -18.29
N GLN A 217 -12.89 1.80 -17.44
CA GLN A 217 -12.86 2.63 -16.22
C GLN A 217 -13.05 4.12 -16.53
N PHE A 218 -12.53 4.59 -17.67
CA PHE A 218 -12.56 5.99 -18.09
C PHE A 218 -13.88 6.40 -18.76
N GLY A 219 -14.80 5.45 -18.99
CA GLY A 219 -16.15 5.70 -19.48
C GLY A 219 -16.38 5.45 -20.97
N ALA A 220 -15.51 4.69 -21.64
CA ALA A 220 -15.86 4.07 -22.91
C ALA A 220 -17.01 3.07 -22.67
N THR A 221 -18.11 3.20 -23.43
CA THR A 221 -19.26 2.30 -23.31
C THR A 221 -19.00 0.93 -23.88
N ARG A 222 -18.07 0.83 -24.85
CA ARG A 222 -17.66 -0.42 -25.48
C ARG A 222 -16.16 -0.40 -25.71
N VAL A 223 -15.54 -1.57 -25.53
CA VAL A 223 -14.15 -1.79 -25.91
C VAL A 223 -14.07 -3.08 -26.71
N ILE A 224 -13.49 -2.98 -27.90
CA ILE A 224 -13.39 -4.03 -28.91
C ILE A 224 -11.92 -4.42 -29.06
N ASP A 225 -11.66 -5.73 -29.14
CA ASP A 225 -10.33 -6.26 -29.41
C ASP A 225 -10.16 -6.51 -30.92
N PRO A 226 -9.37 -5.69 -31.64
CA PRO A 226 -9.20 -5.83 -33.09
C PRO A 226 -8.39 -7.08 -33.50
N THR A 227 -7.89 -7.88 -32.55
CA THR A 227 -7.31 -9.21 -32.84
C THR A 227 -8.34 -10.34 -32.84
N LYS A 228 -9.56 -10.07 -32.33
CA LYS A 228 -10.66 -11.04 -32.18
C LYS A 228 -11.87 -10.68 -33.04
N ASP A 229 -12.20 -9.40 -33.09
CA ASP A 229 -13.44 -8.87 -33.68
C ASP A 229 -13.17 -7.91 -34.85
N ASP A 230 -14.02 -7.96 -35.88
CA ASP A 230 -14.05 -6.93 -36.92
C ASP A 230 -14.72 -5.66 -36.37
N VAL A 231 -13.89 -4.69 -35.98
CA VAL A 231 -14.29 -3.38 -35.45
C VAL A 231 -15.27 -2.67 -36.39
N THR A 232 -15.06 -2.75 -37.71
CA THR A 232 -15.93 -2.11 -38.71
C THR A 232 -17.31 -2.74 -38.65
N LYS A 233 -17.36 -4.08 -38.69
CA LYS A 233 -18.62 -4.83 -38.62
C LYS A 233 -19.38 -4.52 -37.32
N VAL A 234 -18.71 -4.54 -36.17
CA VAL A 234 -19.34 -4.24 -34.87
C VAL A 234 -19.91 -2.82 -34.85
N VAL A 235 -19.17 -1.83 -35.36
CA VAL A 235 -19.64 -0.44 -35.45
C VAL A 235 -20.82 -0.30 -36.41
N LEU A 236 -20.81 -0.99 -37.55
CA LEU A 236 -21.95 -1.02 -38.48
C LEU A 236 -23.19 -1.69 -37.86
N GLU A 237 -23.03 -2.81 -37.16
CA GLU A 237 -24.15 -3.50 -36.47
C GLU A 237 -24.77 -2.60 -35.39
N LEU A 238 -23.95 -1.95 -34.55
CA LEU A 238 -24.41 -1.01 -33.51
C LEU A 238 -25.11 0.23 -34.09
N THR A 239 -24.72 0.68 -35.27
CA THR A 239 -25.24 1.90 -35.91
C THR A 239 -26.34 1.63 -36.95
N ASN A 240 -26.83 0.40 -37.06
CA ASN A 240 -27.80 -0.04 -38.07
C ASN A 240 -27.35 0.26 -39.51
N GLY A 241 -26.08 -0.07 -39.81
CA GLY A 241 -25.45 0.07 -41.12
C GLY A 241 -24.96 1.48 -41.46
N LYS A 242 -25.09 2.46 -40.55
CA LYS A 242 -24.71 3.86 -40.82
C LYS A 242 -23.21 4.12 -40.76
N GLY A 243 -22.52 3.52 -39.78
CA GLY A 243 -21.15 3.89 -39.38
C GLY A 243 -21.12 4.93 -38.25
N ALA A 244 -19.94 5.15 -37.67
CA ALA A 244 -19.71 6.13 -36.61
C ALA A 244 -19.75 7.57 -37.15
N ASP A 245 -20.26 8.52 -36.36
CA ASP A 245 -20.28 9.96 -36.66
C ASP A 245 -18.87 10.52 -36.78
N VAL A 246 -18.02 10.14 -35.82
CA VAL A 246 -16.62 10.55 -35.74
C VAL A 246 -15.73 9.35 -35.42
N VAL A 247 -14.57 9.28 -36.08
CA VAL A 247 -13.51 8.32 -35.77
C VAL A 247 -12.21 9.06 -35.43
N PHE A 248 -11.58 8.70 -34.31
CA PHE A 248 -10.27 9.19 -33.90
C PHE A 248 -9.21 8.11 -34.12
N ASP A 249 -8.14 8.42 -34.86
CA ASP A 249 -6.93 7.58 -34.88
C ASP A 249 -5.90 8.13 -33.89
N CYS A 250 -5.79 7.42 -32.76
CA CYS A 250 -4.81 7.63 -31.69
C CYS A 250 -3.81 6.46 -31.61
N ALA A 251 -3.78 5.58 -32.62
CA ALA A 251 -2.99 4.35 -32.64
C ALA A 251 -1.78 4.42 -33.58
N GLY A 252 -1.91 5.11 -34.73
CA GLY A 252 -0.79 5.33 -35.64
C GLY A 252 -0.29 4.08 -36.37
N VAL A 253 -1.18 3.14 -36.70
CA VAL A 253 -0.81 1.89 -37.42
C VAL A 253 -1.63 1.69 -38.70
N PRO A 254 -1.08 1.15 -39.80
CA PRO A 254 -1.74 1.21 -41.12
C PRO A 254 -3.15 0.60 -41.20
N SER A 255 -3.49 -0.34 -40.31
CA SER A 255 -4.82 -0.94 -40.20
C SER A 255 -5.89 0.02 -39.68
N THR A 256 -5.56 0.97 -38.79
CA THR A 256 -6.53 1.86 -38.15
C THR A 256 -6.98 2.99 -39.08
N ILE A 257 -6.14 3.41 -40.03
CA ILE A 257 -6.55 4.33 -41.11
C ILE A 257 -7.56 3.70 -42.05
N LYS A 258 -7.33 2.45 -42.49
CA LYS A 258 -8.32 1.73 -43.31
C LYS A 258 -9.61 1.49 -42.51
N GLY A 259 -9.50 0.98 -41.29
CA GLY A 259 -10.64 0.75 -40.40
C GLY A 259 -11.44 2.03 -40.11
N SER A 260 -10.78 3.19 -39.97
CA SER A 260 -11.46 4.48 -39.83
C SER A 260 -12.25 4.85 -41.07
N CYS A 261 -11.68 4.66 -42.26
CA CYS A 261 -12.37 4.93 -43.51
C CYS A 261 -13.53 3.94 -43.77
N ASP A 262 -13.40 2.69 -43.35
CA ASP A 262 -14.47 1.68 -43.47
C ASP A 262 -15.60 1.91 -42.44
N ALA A 263 -15.28 2.32 -41.21
CA ALA A 263 -16.24 2.46 -40.10
C ALA A 263 -16.93 3.82 -39.98
N VAL A 264 -16.36 4.91 -40.52
CA VAL A 264 -17.01 6.25 -40.52
C VAL A 264 -18.29 6.25 -41.38
N ARG A 265 -19.31 7.02 -41.00
CA ARG A 265 -20.53 7.18 -41.80
C ARG A 265 -20.35 8.09 -43.02
N THR A 266 -21.32 8.04 -43.93
CA THR A 266 -21.53 9.07 -44.96
C THR A 266 -21.62 10.46 -44.31
N LYS A 267 -20.86 11.43 -44.83
CA LYS A 267 -20.68 12.78 -44.25
C LYS A 267 -20.20 12.78 -42.77
N GLY A 268 -19.53 11.73 -42.31
CA GLY A 268 -18.85 11.70 -41.00
C GLY A 268 -17.42 12.23 -41.08
N THR A 269 -16.74 12.33 -39.94
CA THR A 269 -15.37 12.86 -39.83
C THR A 269 -14.40 11.84 -39.25
N ILE A 270 -13.25 11.68 -39.89
CA ILE A 270 -12.07 11.02 -39.33
C ILE A 270 -11.12 12.12 -38.85
N VAL A 271 -10.57 11.99 -37.64
CA VAL A 271 -9.53 12.86 -37.08
C VAL A 271 -8.28 12.04 -36.79
N ASN A 272 -7.20 12.33 -37.50
CA ASN A 272 -5.88 11.81 -37.16
C ASN A 272 -5.28 12.63 -36.01
N VAL A 273 -4.97 11.96 -34.91
CA VAL A 273 -4.25 12.52 -33.75
C VAL A 273 -2.84 11.91 -33.62
N ALA A 274 -2.64 10.68 -34.11
CA ALA A 274 -1.35 10.00 -34.08
C ALA A 274 -0.28 10.64 -34.99
N ILE A 275 0.98 10.55 -34.56
CA ILE A 275 2.17 10.87 -35.35
C ILE A 275 2.68 9.59 -36.03
N TRP A 276 3.18 9.71 -37.27
CA TRP A 276 3.56 8.57 -38.12
C TRP A 276 5.04 8.66 -38.52
N GLU A 277 5.84 7.66 -38.12
CA GLU A 277 7.27 7.58 -38.46
C GLU A 277 7.54 7.21 -39.94
N LYS A 278 6.52 6.74 -40.67
CA LYS A 278 6.65 6.14 -42.00
C LYS A 278 5.42 6.43 -42.86
N GLU A 279 5.64 6.54 -44.17
CA GLU A 279 4.56 6.61 -45.16
C GLU A 279 3.69 5.33 -45.14
N ILE A 280 2.41 5.50 -45.47
CA ILE A 280 1.41 4.42 -45.50
C ILE A 280 0.59 4.45 -46.78
N ALA A 281 0.06 3.29 -47.18
CA ALA A 281 -0.84 3.20 -48.32
C ALA A 281 -2.24 3.78 -47.98
N PHE A 282 -2.61 4.88 -48.64
CA PHE A 282 -3.93 5.51 -48.53
C PHE A 282 -4.65 5.50 -49.88
N ASN A 283 -5.94 5.13 -49.89
CA ASN A 283 -6.77 5.17 -51.09
C ASN A 283 -7.89 6.24 -50.93
N PRO A 284 -7.80 7.38 -51.64
CA PRO A 284 -8.78 8.46 -51.54
C PRO A 284 -10.24 8.05 -51.79
N ASN A 285 -10.48 6.96 -52.54
CA ASN A 285 -11.83 6.48 -52.82
C ASN A 285 -12.57 6.04 -51.55
N TRP A 286 -11.87 5.58 -50.51
CA TRP A 286 -12.50 5.16 -49.25
C TRP A 286 -13.29 6.31 -48.58
N ILE A 287 -12.79 7.55 -48.67
CA ILE A 287 -13.50 8.74 -48.16
C ILE A 287 -14.38 9.41 -49.22
N THR A 288 -13.97 9.35 -50.50
CA THR A 288 -14.72 9.99 -51.61
C THR A 288 -16.13 9.40 -51.75
N TRP A 289 -16.28 8.07 -51.72
CA TRP A 289 -17.60 7.42 -51.85
C TRP A 289 -18.54 7.64 -50.66
N LYS A 290 -18.02 8.11 -49.54
CA LYS A 290 -18.81 8.49 -48.34
C LYS A 290 -18.99 10.01 -48.21
N GLU A 291 -18.33 10.79 -49.06
CA GLU A 291 -18.12 12.23 -48.87
C GLU A 291 -17.70 12.60 -47.43
N SER A 292 -16.92 11.73 -46.77
CA SER A 292 -16.49 11.91 -45.39
C SER A 292 -15.26 12.80 -45.30
N CYS A 293 -15.15 13.58 -44.23
CA CYS A 293 -13.97 14.42 -44.00
C CYS A 293 -12.84 13.60 -43.37
N TYR A 294 -11.61 13.82 -43.85
CA TYR A 294 -10.40 13.42 -43.14
C TYR A 294 -9.70 14.69 -42.66
N LYS A 295 -9.55 14.85 -41.35
CA LYS A 295 -8.95 16.00 -40.67
C LYS A 295 -7.70 15.54 -39.92
N SER A 296 -6.72 16.42 -39.76
CA SER A 296 -5.58 16.22 -38.88
C SER A 296 -5.51 17.36 -37.86
N VAL A 297 -4.95 17.08 -36.69
CA VAL A 297 -4.65 18.08 -35.65
C VAL A 297 -3.21 17.92 -35.16
N LEU A 298 -2.67 18.98 -34.55
CA LEU A 298 -1.36 18.99 -33.91
C LEU A 298 -1.40 19.94 -32.71
N GLY A 299 -0.98 19.47 -31.53
CA GLY A 299 -0.99 20.27 -30.31
C GLY A 299 -2.37 20.81 -29.93
N TYR A 300 -2.42 22.08 -29.55
CA TYR A 300 -3.54 22.78 -28.93
C TYR A 300 -3.31 24.31 -28.97
N GLN A 301 -4.35 25.08 -28.70
CA GLN A 301 -4.29 26.54 -28.54
C GLN A 301 -4.76 26.97 -27.14
N ASP A 302 -4.69 28.27 -26.83
CA ASP A 302 -5.11 28.82 -25.53
C ASP A 302 -6.55 28.45 -25.16
N VAL A 303 -7.44 28.34 -26.15
CA VAL A 303 -8.85 27.98 -25.95
C VAL A 303 -9.01 26.53 -25.49
N ASP A 304 -8.15 25.61 -25.93
CA ASP A 304 -8.19 24.21 -25.52
C ASP A 304 -7.67 24.05 -24.09
N PHE A 305 -6.54 24.71 -23.78
CA PHE A 305 -5.94 24.71 -22.43
C PHE A 305 -6.94 25.25 -21.39
N ASN A 306 -7.56 26.40 -21.64
CA ASN A 306 -8.59 26.95 -20.75
C ASN A 306 -9.80 26.01 -20.63
N ALA A 307 -10.31 25.46 -21.74
CA ALA A 307 -11.47 24.59 -21.71
C ALA A 307 -11.22 23.27 -20.97
N VAL A 308 -10.00 22.72 -21.03
CA VAL A 308 -9.58 21.57 -20.22
C VAL A 308 -9.53 21.94 -18.73
N ILE A 309 -8.92 23.08 -18.38
CA ILE A 309 -8.86 23.57 -16.99
C ILE A 309 -10.27 23.78 -16.42
N ASP A 310 -11.19 24.40 -17.17
CA ASP A 310 -12.60 24.57 -16.77
C ASP A 310 -13.32 23.23 -16.56
N LYS A 311 -13.05 22.25 -17.44
CA LYS A 311 -13.67 20.91 -17.36
C LYS A 311 -13.10 20.07 -16.23
N MET A 312 -11.84 20.26 -15.86
CA MET A 312 -11.24 19.69 -14.64
C MET A 312 -11.78 20.41 -13.39
N ALA A 313 -11.87 21.74 -13.41
CA ALA A 313 -12.35 22.55 -12.28
C ALA A 313 -13.80 22.23 -11.92
N THR A 314 -14.65 21.96 -12.92
CA THR A 314 -16.04 21.50 -12.76
C THR A 314 -16.17 19.99 -12.51
N GLY A 315 -15.07 19.23 -12.54
CA GLY A 315 -15.07 17.77 -12.35
C GLY A 315 -15.73 16.99 -13.49
N ALA A 316 -15.94 17.61 -14.66
CA ALA A 316 -16.45 16.98 -15.88
C ALA A 316 -15.36 16.15 -16.60
N ILE A 317 -14.09 16.48 -16.38
CA ILE A 317 -12.91 15.67 -16.68
C ILE A 317 -12.23 15.36 -15.33
N LYS A 318 -11.84 14.10 -15.11
CA LYS A 318 -11.18 13.62 -13.87
C LYS A 318 -9.96 12.78 -14.24
N PRO A 319 -8.78 13.38 -14.44
CA PRO A 319 -7.68 12.72 -15.13
C PRO A 319 -6.71 11.99 -14.20
N VAL A 320 -6.84 12.10 -12.88
CA VAL A 320 -5.94 11.48 -11.88
C VAL A 320 -5.70 9.97 -12.11
N CYS A 321 -6.70 9.25 -12.63
CA CYS A 321 -6.60 7.82 -12.96
C CYS A 321 -5.64 7.50 -14.12
N MET A 322 -5.15 8.50 -14.87
CA MET A 322 -4.11 8.30 -15.89
C MET A 322 -2.74 7.99 -15.27
N ILE A 323 -2.50 8.43 -14.03
CA ILE A 323 -1.18 8.41 -13.40
C ILE A 323 -0.90 7.02 -12.82
N THR A 324 -0.31 6.13 -13.62
CA THR A 324 0.05 4.76 -13.22
C THR A 324 1.34 4.72 -12.40
N ARG A 325 2.26 5.67 -12.59
CA ARG A 325 3.53 5.71 -11.86
C ARG A 325 4.00 7.14 -11.57
N ARG A 326 4.69 7.30 -10.43
CA ARG A 326 5.46 8.50 -10.06
C ARG A 326 6.91 8.09 -9.84
N ILE A 327 7.86 8.86 -10.33
CA ILE A 327 9.31 8.63 -10.20
C ILE A 327 10.02 9.96 -9.92
N LYS A 328 11.25 9.94 -9.39
CA LYS A 328 12.12 11.13 -9.30
C LYS A 328 12.97 11.31 -10.56
N LEU A 329 13.49 12.52 -10.77
CA LEU A 329 14.27 12.91 -11.94
C LEU A 329 15.41 11.92 -12.26
N GLU A 330 16.17 11.49 -11.25
CA GLU A 330 17.28 10.53 -11.38
C GLU A 330 16.93 9.22 -12.10
N ASN A 331 15.65 8.81 -12.09
CA ASN A 331 15.20 7.55 -12.69
C ASN A 331 14.44 7.73 -14.02
N VAL A 332 14.42 8.94 -14.60
CA VAL A 332 13.60 9.28 -15.79
C VAL A 332 13.82 8.36 -16.99
N VAL A 333 15.05 7.89 -17.22
CA VAL A 333 15.36 6.96 -18.31
C VAL A 333 14.82 5.57 -17.99
N LYS A 334 15.39 4.92 -16.97
CA LYS A 334 15.15 3.52 -16.62
C LYS A 334 13.71 3.22 -16.19
N ASP A 335 13.16 4.04 -15.29
CA ASP A 335 11.87 3.80 -14.67
C ASP A 335 10.74 4.65 -15.29
N GLY A 336 11.09 5.51 -16.24
CA GLY A 336 10.19 6.33 -17.05
C GLY A 336 10.15 5.91 -18.53
N ILE A 337 11.12 6.38 -19.31
CA ILE A 337 11.22 6.12 -20.77
C ILE A 337 11.25 4.62 -21.08
N GLU A 338 12.20 3.88 -20.51
CA GLU A 338 12.34 2.43 -20.74
C GLU A 338 11.15 1.63 -20.17
N ALA A 339 10.53 2.10 -19.08
CA ALA A 339 9.30 1.51 -18.56
C ALA A 339 8.13 1.66 -19.55
N LEU A 340 7.91 2.83 -20.14
CA LEU A 340 6.87 3.04 -21.16
C LEU A 340 7.15 2.30 -22.48
N ILE A 341 8.40 1.96 -22.75
CA ILE A 341 8.81 1.16 -23.93
C ILE A 341 8.52 -0.33 -23.71
N ASN A 342 8.82 -0.85 -22.52
CA ASN A 342 8.82 -2.29 -22.22
C ASN A 342 7.58 -2.78 -21.45
N ASP A 343 7.01 -1.98 -20.55
CA ASP A 343 5.86 -2.30 -19.68
C ASP A 343 4.56 -1.67 -20.22
N LYS A 344 4.29 -1.87 -21.51
CA LYS A 344 3.16 -1.24 -22.21
C LYS A 344 1.77 -1.70 -21.73
N GLU A 345 1.70 -2.85 -21.06
CA GLU A 345 0.48 -3.37 -20.44
C GLU A 345 0.08 -2.53 -19.21
N ASN A 346 1.00 -2.29 -18.26
CA ASN A 346 0.65 -1.72 -16.96
C ASN A 346 0.76 -0.18 -16.90
N GLN A 347 1.35 0.47 -17.90
CA GLN A 347 1.57 1.92 -17.90
C GLN A 347 0.62 2.71 -18.82
N VAL A 348 0.03 3.78 -18.27
CA VAL A 348 -0.68 4.82 -19.01
C VAL A 348 0.12 6.13 -18.95
N LYS A 349 0.28 6.72 -17.76
CA LYS A 349 1.07 7.94 -17.58
C LYS A 349 2.03 7.82 -16.40
N ILE A 350 3.29 8.09 -16.70
CA ILE A 350 4.34 8.25 -15.69
C ILE A 350 4.59 9.75 -15.50
N LEU A 351 4.56 10.21 -14.25
CA LEU A 351 4.97 11.55 -13.87
C LEU A 351 6.36 11.50 -13.19
N ILE A 352 7.20 12.48 -13.50
CA ILE A 352 8.40 12.80 -12.73
C ILE A 352 8.00 13.84 -11.68
N ASP A 353 8.26 13.54 -10.41
CA ASP A 353 8.24 14.47 -9.29
C ASP A 353 9.59 15.21 -9.22
N MET A 354 9.52 16.54 -9.22
CA MET A 354 10.65 17.46 -9.30
C MET A 354 10.98 18.11 -7.93
N ASP A 355 10.23 17.81 -6.86
CA ASP A 355 10.51 18.34 -5.53
C ASP A 355 11.73 17.64 -4.89
N ASP A 356 12.87 18.35 -4.77
CA ASP A 356 14.05 17.91 -3.99
C ASP A 356 13.97 18.24 -2.50
N LYS A 357 12.95 19.00 -2.09
CA LYS A 357 12.67 19.33 -0.69
C LYS A 357 11.19 19.08 -0.36
N PRO A 358 10.86 18.60 0.84
CA PRO A 358 9.49 18.62 1.32
C PRO A 358 9.10 20.07 1.60
N ASP A 359 7.99 20.53 1.04
CA ASP A 359 7.48 21.88 1.28
C ASP A 359 6.90 22.01 2.71
N LEU A 360 7.75 22.47 3.63
CA LEU A 360 7.42 22.74 5.04
C LEU A 360 8.18 23.99 5.52
N GLY A 361 7.82 25.19 5.03
CA GLY A 361 8.68 26.35 5.33
C GLY A 361 8.22 27.78 5.03
N HIS A 362 6.97 28.19 5.30
CA HIS A 362 6.62 29.62 5.35
C HIS A 362 5.74 30.01 6.56
N LEU A 363 6.38 30.41 7.68
CA LEU A 363 6.01 31.61 8.48
C LEU A 363 6.90 31.82 9.73
N MET A 364 7.12 33.11 10.07
CA MET A 364 7.63 33.69 11.33
C MET A 364 9.15 33.59 11.67
N GLN A 365 9.66 34.69 12.25
CA GLN A 365 11.01 34.88 12.81
C GLN A 365 10.93 35.18 14.32
N GLY A 366 11.98 34.89 15.11
CA GLY A 366 12.06 35.20 16.55
C GLY A 366 13.42 34.82 17.16
N SER A 367 13.80 35.42 18.30
CA SER A 367 15.17 35.36 18.85
C SER A 367 15.36 34.47 20.10
N MET A 368 16.63 34.21 20.44
CA MET A 368 17.14 33.28 21.47
C MET A 368 16.80 33.65 22.93
N THR A 369 16.81 32.66 23.84
CA THR A 369 17.88 32.49 24.88
C THR A 369 17.73 31.20 25.71
N SER A 370 18.86 30.67 26.21
CA SER A 370 19.01 29.59 27.22
C SER A 370 18.15 28.32 27.05
N SER A 371 18.74 27.27 26.47
CA SER A 371 17.98 26.16 25.89
C SER A 371 18.66 24.79 26.05
N HIS A 372 18.03 23.85 26.77
CA HIS A 372 18.50 22.47 27.01
C HIS A 372 18.64 21.70 25.70
N ARG A 373 19.81 21.15 25.36
CA ARG A 373 20.05 20.64 24.00
C ARG A 373 19.71 19.16 23.88
N ILE A 374 18.66 18.87 23.12
CA ILE A 374 18.37 17.51 22.61
C ILE A 374 19.02 17.38 21.23
N LEU A 375 19.89 16.39 21.06
CA LEU A 375 20.56 16.10 19.81
C LEU A 375 19.80 14.97 19.07
N VAL A 376 19.28 15.27 17.89
CA VAL A 376 18.54 14.28 17.07
C VAL A 376 19.40 13.87 15.89
N LEU A 377 19.96 12.67 15.97
CA LEU A 377 20.80 12.04 14.94
C LEU A 377 19.90 11.31 13.93
N ALA A 378 19.88 11.80 12.69
CA ALA A 378 19.10 11.23 11.60
C ALA A 378 20.04 10.67 10.51
N PHE A 379 19.77 9.45 10.05
CA PHE A 379 20.66 8.76 9.11
C PHE A 379 20.22 8.86 7.65
N GLU A 380 18.92 8.97 7.40
CA GLU A 380 18.35 9.38 6.10
C GLU A 380 17.08 10.19 6.37
N GLU A 381 16.38 10.52 5.29
CA GLU A 381 15.07 11.17 5.29
C GLU A 381 13.94 10.14 5.11
N PRO A 382 12.71 10.39 5.60
CA PRO A 382 11.59 9.48 5.41
C PRO A 382 11.07 9.54 3.97
N PRO A 383 10.33 8.51 3.49
CA PRO A 383 9.68 8.53 2.19
C PRO A 383 8.80 9.77 2.03
N ASP A 384 8.79 10.40 0.84
CA ASP A 384 8.24 11.75 0.66
C ASP A 384 6.75 11.90 1.02
N VAL A 385 5.97 10.82 1.06
CA VAL A 385 4.59 10.82 1.60
C VAL A 385 4.59 11.18 3.08
N ILE A 386 5.38 10.44 3.88
CA ILE A 386 5.57 10.69 5.31
C ILE A 386 6.29 12.04 5.50
N ARG A 387 7.24 12.38 4.63
CA ARG A 387 8.04 13.61 4.73
C ARG A 387 7.26 14.89 4.41
N LYS A 388 6.31 14.86 3.47
CA LYS A 388 5.40 15.98 3.18
C LYS A 388 4.35 16.18 4.28
N GLU A 389 3.87 15.12 4.94
CA GLU A 389 2.86 15.25 6.01
C GLU A 389 3.50 15.50 7.41
N TYR A 390 4.67 14.90 7.71
CA TYR A 390 5.31 14.93 9.04
C TYR A 390 6.70 15.58 9.13
N GLY A 391 7.36 15.86 8.00
CA GLY A 391 8.72 16.41 7.96
C GLY A 391 9.81 15.33 8.01
N THR A 392 11.05 15.72 8.34
CA THR A 392 12.19 14.80 8.43
C THR A 392 11.98 13.74 9.52
N TYR A 393 12.77 12.66 9.53
CA TYR A 393 12.73 11.71 10.68
C TYR A 393 13.03 12.42 12.00
N GLY A 394 13.79 13.51 11.98
CA GLY A 394 13.98 14.40 13.12
C GLY A 394 12.75 15.24 13.49
N ASP A 395 11.97 15.72 12.52
CA ASP A 395 10.69 16.41 12.78
C ASP A 395 9.64 15.48 13.34
N ILE A 396 9.52 14.27 12.79
CA ILE A 396 8.64 13.21 13.29
C ILE A 396 8.92 12.97 14.77
N LEU A 397 10.20 12.79 15.12
CA LEU A 397 10.66 12.59 16.50
C LEU A 397 10.35 13.79 17.41
N VAL A 398 10.60 15.01 16.96
CA VAL A 398 10.32 16.23 17.73
C VAL A 398 8.81 16.38 17.97
N ARG A 399 7.98 16.16 16.95
CA ARG A 399 6.51 16.14 17.07
C ARG A 399 6.01 14.97 17.93
N PHE A 400 6.75 13.86 18.02
CA PHE A 400 6.39 12.73 18.89
C PHE A 400 6.70 13.00 20.37
N VAL A 401 7.75 13.77 20.67
CA VAL A 401 8.11 14.16 22.06
C VAL A 401 7.33 15.38 22.56
N PHE A 402 7.03 16.35 21.69
CA PHE A 402 6.40 17.63 22.08
C PHE A 402 4.96 17.82 21.54
N GLY A 403 4.46 16.90 20.71
CA GLY A 403 3.14 16.99 20.08
C GLY A 403 3.06 18.04 18.96
N ASP A 404 1.83 18.49 18.66
CA ASP A 404 1.57 19.68 17.83
C ASP A 404 1.85 21.01 18.59
N ALA A 405 2.31 20.95 19.84
CA ALA A 405 2.68 22.14 20.60
C ALA A 405 4.02 22.70 20.11
N LYS A 406 4.24 24.01 20.33
CA LYS A 406 5.58 24.59 20.17
C LYS A 406 6.51 23.95 21.23
N PRO A 407 7.74 23.56 20.87
CA PRO A 407 8.74 23.17 21.85
C PRO A 407 8.89 24.26 22.94
N ASN A 408 9.17 23.85 24.17
CA ASN A 408 9.51 24.81 25.23
C ASN A 408 10.69 25.67 24.73
N PRO A 409 10.61 27.03 24.73
CA PRO A 409 11.73 27.87 24.34
C PRO A 409 13.02 27.61 25.13
N GLU A 410 12.91 27.04 26.34
CA GLU A 410 14.04 26.58 27.16
C GLU A 410 14.62 25.21 26.74
N VAL A 411 14.26 24.69 25.55
CA VAL A 411 14.77 23.43 24.98
C VAL A 411 15.23 23.67 23.54
N GLU A 412 16.52 23.48 23.28
CA GLU A 412 17.12 23.55 21.96
C GLU A 412 17.08 22.16 21.33
N ILE A 413 16.74 22.07 20.05
CA ILE A 413 16.80 20.78 19.35
C ILE A 413 17.70 20.92 18.13
N LYS A 414 18.91 20.35 18.24
CA LYS A 414 19.85 20.27 17.14
C LYS A 414 19.61 18.97 16.39
N LYS A 415 19.03 19.07 15.19
CA LYS A 415 19.04 17.97 14.22
C LYS A 415 20.44 17.89 13.60
N HIS A 416 20.95 16.67 13.40
CA HIS A 416 22.23 16.44 12.75
C HIS A 416 22.11 15.21 11.85
N GLN A 417 22.33 15.42 10.55
CA GLN A 417 22.17 14.40 9.51
C GLN A 417 23.54 13.76 9.23
N VAL A 418 23.67 12.47 9.51
CA VAL A 418 24.99 11.81 9.67
C VAL A 418 25.63 11.41 8.32
N LEU A 419 25.00 11.74 7.20
CA LEU A 419 25.47 11.40 5.85
C LEU A 419 26.65 12.25 5.35
N GLU A 420 26.82 13.49 5.84
CA GLU A 420 27.66 14.50 5.17
C GLU A 420 28.81 15.08 6.01
N SER A 421 28.98 14.67 7.28
CA SER A 421 30.10 15.16 8.10
C SER A 421 30.58 14.17 9.17
N TYR A 422 31.86 14.26 9.54
CA TYR A 422 32.50 13.43 10.57
C TYR A 422 32.49 14.05 11.97
N GLU A 423 31.96 15.27 12.14
CA GLU A 423 32.08 16.05 13.38
C GLU A 423 30.75 16.12 14.15
N TYR A 424 30.62 15.30 15.19
CA TYR A 424 29.50 15.36 16.13
C TYR A 424 29.66 16.54 17.12
N PRO A 425 28.55 17.12 17.63
CA PRO A 425 28.60 18.15 18.67
C PRO A 425 29.31 17.69 19.95
N GLN A 426 29.82 18.64 20.75
CA GLN A 426 30.41 18.26 22.04
C GLN A 426 29.34 17.77 23.03
N LEU A 427 29.58 16.61 23.62
CA LEU A 427 28.68 15.98 24.60
C LEU A 427 28.46 16.84 25.86
N SER A 428 29.45 17.67 26.22
CA SER A 428 29.37 18.66 27.30
C SER A 428 28.25 19.69 27.13
N GLU A 429 27.73 19.88 25.91
CA GLU A 429 26.59 20.75 25.62
C GLU A 429 25.26 20.00 25.49
N THR A 430 25.24 18.66 25.55
CA THR A 430 24.10 17.83 25.13
C THR A 430 23.40 17.17 26.32
N SER A 431 22.09 17.39 26.47
CA SER A 431 21.29 16.90 27.60
C SER A 431 20.64 15.53 27.34
N ALA A 432 20.35 15.19 26.08
CA ALA A 432 19.84 13.89 25.66
C ALA A 432 20.09 13.66 24.16
N ILE A 433 20.14 12.40 23.71
CA ILE A 433 20.34 12.01 22.30
C ILE A 433 19.19 11.13 21.81
N MET A 434 18.67 11.42 20.62
CA MET A 434 17.65 10.62 19.94
C MET A 434 18.15 10.20 18.56
N ILE A 435 17.85 8.98 18.12
CA ILE A 435 18.57 8.28 17.04
C ILE A 435 17.58 7.58 16.09
N ALA A 436 17.53 7.92 14.80
CA ALA A 436 16.54 7.36 13.86
C ALA A 436 16.87 7.40 12.35
N GLY A 437 16.11 6.61 11.57
CA GLY A 437 16.11 6.59 10.11
C GLY A 437 17.13 5.63 9.46
N SER A 438 17.24 5.69 8.13
CA SER A 438 18.11 4.93 7.21
C SER A 438 17.70 3.51 6.79
N LYS A 439 17.93 3.22 5.49
CA LYS A 439 17.96 1.88 4.86
C LYS A 439 19.26 1.12 5.17
N TYR A 440 20.37 1.85 5.27
CA TYR A 440 21.66 1.33 5.75
C TYR A 440 21.51 1.02 7.23
N SER A 441 21.77 -0.23 7.62
CA SER A 441 21.63 -0.62 9.02
C SER A 441 22.98 -0.63 9.74
N ALA A 442 22.92 -0.90 11.05
CA ALA A 442 24.11 -1.16 11.85
C ALA A 442 24.95 -2.38 11.39
N PHE A 443 24.63 -3.10 10.30
CA PHE A 443 25.53 -4.11 9.71
C PHE A 443 26.58 -3.55 8.72
N GLU A 444 26.45 -2.32 8.23
CA GLU A 444 27.38 -1.81 7.19
C GLU A 444 28.71 -1.31 7.79
N ASN A 445 29.76 -1.34 6.97
CA ASN A 445 31.11 -0.86 7.29
C ASN A 445 31.36 0.53 6.68
N ASP A 446 30.29 1.31 6.57
CA ASP A 446 30.31 2.67 6.05
C ASP A 446 31.18 3.57 6.96
N PRO A 447 32.04 4.46 6.42
CA PRO A 447 33.06 5.16 7.20
C PRO A 447 32.54 6.02 8.38
N TRP A 448 31.27 6.45 8.36
CA TRP A 448 30.65 7.22 9.44
C TRP A 448 30.21 6.35 10.63
N VAL A 449 29.92 5.06 10.39
CA VAL A 449 29.33 4.15 11.40
C VAL A 449 30.29 3.89 12.58
N PRO A 450 31.60 3.60 12.40
CA PRO A 450 32.51 3.43 13.54
C PRO A 450 32.59 4.67 14.44
N SER A 451 32.63 5.86 13.86
CA SER A 451 32.70 7.14 14.59
C SER A 451 31.42 7.39 15.39
N LEU A 452 30.25 7.07 14.83
CA LEU A 452 28.97 7.14 15.53
C LEU A 452 28.89 6.17 16.71
N LEU A 453 29.33 4.92 16.50
CA LEU A 453 29.34 3.90 17.53
C LEU A 453 30.25 4.28 18.70
N ASP A 454 31.33 5.03 18.45
CA ASP A 454 32.14 5.60 19.53
C ASP A 454 31.50 6.81 20.19
N TYR A 455 30.89 7.73 19.43
CA TYR A 455 30.14 8.87 19.98
C TYR A 455 29.02 8.43 20.94
N ILE A 456 28.27 7.38 20.59
CA ILE A 456 27.23 6.80 21.46
C ILE A 456 27.84 6.16 22.73
N LYS A 457 29.00 5.50 22.63
CA LYS A 457 29.72 4.98 23.81
C LYS A 457 30.22 6.11 24.71
N GLN A 458 30.68 7.22 24.14
CA GLN A 458 31.09 8.40 24.90
C GLN A 458 29.89 9.04 25.61
N ALA A 459 28.74 9.18 24.93
CA ALA A 459 27.51 9.67 25.53
C ALA A 459 27.02 8.80 26.71
N TYR A 460 27.02 7.47 26.51
CA TYR A 460 26.66 6.50 27.56
C TYR A 460 27.61 6.55 28.77
N ARG A 461 28.92 6.72 28.54
CA ARG A 461 29.93 6.92 29.60
C ARG A 461 29.79 8.27 30.33
N ALA A 462 29.14 9.26 29.72
CA ALA A 462 28.83 10.56 30.30
C ALA A 462 27.44 10.59 30.96
N GLU A 463 26.78 9.44 31.11
CA GLU A 463 25.42 9.27 31.67
C GLU A 463 24.32 10.06 30.91
N ILE A 464 24.59 10.47 29.67
CA ILE A 464 23.63 11.18 28.81
C ILE A 464 22.59 10.17 28.28
N PRO A 465 21.28 10.40 28.48
CA PRO A 465 20.23 9.51 27.98
C PRO A 465 20.24 9.38 26.44
N VAL A 466 20.12 8.14 25.94
CA VAL A 466 20.09 7.85 24.49
C VAL A 466 18.87 7.00 24.16
N ALA A 467 18.07 7.40 23.16
CA ALA A 467 16.87 6.68 22.70
C ALA A 467 16.89 6.44 21.18
N GLY A 468 16.40 5.28 20.74
CA GLY A 468 16.47 4.83 19.34
C GLY A 468 15.12 4.45 18.74
N PHE A 469 14.84 4.91 17.53
CA PHE A 469 13.57 4.73 16.81
C PHE A 469 13.83 4.21 15.40
N CYS A 470 12.92 3.35 14.91
CA CYS A 470 13.16 2.54 13.71
C CYS A 470 14.56 1.88 13.78
N TYR A 471 15.37 1.97 12.72
CA TYR A 471 16.71 1.37 12.64
C TYR A 471 17.68 1.88 13.73
N GLY A 472 17.40 3.03 14.35
CA GLY A 472 18.25 3.64 15.39
C GLY A 472 18.48 2.76 16.62
N HIS A 473 17.54 1.88 16.98
CA HIS A 473 17.72 0.94 18.10
C HIS A 473 18.89 -0.05 17.86
N GLN A 474 19.22 -0.31 16.60
CA GLN A 474 20.23 -1.30 16.19
C GLN A 474 21.64 -0.71 16.28
N ILE A 475 21.79 0.57 15.97
CA ILE A 475 23.04 1.32 16.14
C ILE A 475 23.36 1.45 17.64
N ILE A 476 22.36 1.75 18.49
CA ILE A 476 22.53 1.76 19.95
C ILE A 476 22.94 0.36 20.43
N ALA A 477 22.29 -0.71 19.97
CA ALA A 477 22.66 -2.08 20.32
C ALA A 477 24.12 -2.40 19.94
N ARG A 478 24.55 -2.10 18.70
CA ARG A 478 25.96 -2.28 18.25
C ARG A 478 26.94 -1.40 19.02
N ALA A 479 26.53 -0.22 19.48
CA ALA A 479 27.38 0.67 20.28
C ALA A 479 27.61 0.10 21.69
N LEU A 480 26.57 -0.46 22.32
CA LEU A 480 26.61 -1.03 23.67
C LEU A 480 27.08 -2.51 23.72
N GLY A 481 27.50 -3.08 22.59
CA GLY A 481 28.16 -4.40 22.52
C GLY A 481 27.29 -5.56 22.01
N GLY A 482 26.04 -5.30 21.58
CA GLY A 482 25.18 -6.27 20.91
C GLY A 482 25.63 -6.57 19.47
N GLN A 483 25.28 -7.76 18.97
CA GLN A 483 25.57 -8.18 17.60
C GLN A 483 24.43 -7.81 16.64
N VAL A 484 24.77 -7.49 15.38
CA VAL A 484 23.85 -7.19 14.27
C VAL A 484 24.42 -7.82 12.99
N THR A 485 23.58 -8.46 12.16
CA THR A 485 24.01 -9.27 11.00
C THR A 485 23.11 -9.07 9.77
N LEU A 486 23.58 -9.49 8.59
CA LEU A 486 23.04 -9.16 7.26
C LEU A 486 22.53 -10.42 6.53
N ASN A 487 21.36 -10.36 5.87
CA ASN A 487 20.71 -11.45 5.11
C ASN A 487 20.82 -11.22 3.57
N PRO A 488 21.14 -12.24 2.74
CA PRO A 488 21.27 -12.10 1.28
C PRO A 488 20.02 -11.73 0.46
N GLY A 489 18.89 -11.38 1.07
CA GLY A 489 17.67 -10.96 0.35
C GLY A 489 17.53 -9.45 0.12
N GLY A 490 17.90 -8.63 1.12
CA GLY A 490 17.53 -7.21 1.19
C GLY A 490 16.01 -6.97 1.34
N TYR A 491 15.52 -5.78 1.69
CA TYR A 491 15.90 -5.08 2.92
C TYR A 491 14.94 -5.52 4.05
N GLU A 492 15.42 -6.39 4.93
CA GLU A 492 14.77 -6.82 6.17
C GLU A 492 15.73 -6.61 7.35
N LEU A 493 15.19 -6.45 8.56
CA LEU A 493 15.94 -6.61 9.82
C LEU A 493 15.08 -7.36 10.86
N GLY A 494 15.66 -8.10 11.81
CA GLY A 494 17.10 -8.31 12.05
C GLY A 494 17.65 -9.66 11.59
N MET A 495 16.78 -10.64 11.32
CA MET A 495 17.15 -11.89 10.68
C MET A 495 16.08 -12.28 9.67
N GLN A 496 16.46 -12.17 8.40
CA GLN A 496 16.55 -13.34 7.56
C GLN A 496 15.20 -14.06 7.30
N GLU A 497 14.48 -13.62 6.26
CA GLU A 497 13.40 -14.29 5.51
C GLU A 497 12.63 -15.36 6.31
N VAL A 498 12.07 -14.92 7.43
CA VAL A 498 11.18 -15.71 8.28
C VAL A 498 9.77 -15.64 7.70
N THR A 499 9.48 -16.55 6.78
CA THR A 499 8.12 -16.83 6.33
C THR A 499 7.32 -17.48 7.46
N ALA A 500 6.78 -16.66 8.38
CA ALA A 500 5.80 -17.04 9.42
C ALA A 500 5.19 -15.79 10.10
N SER A 501 4.26 -15.08 9.44
CA SER A 501 3.68 -13.83 9.95
C SER A 501 2.71 -14.01 11.13
N SER A 502 2.83 -13.18 12.17
CA SER A 502 1.81 -12.96 13.20
C SER A 502 2.00 -11.57 13.84
N GLN A 503 0.92 -10.89 14.26
CA GLN A 503 0.96 -9.49 14.72
C GLN A 503 0.21 -9.24 16.03
N GLY A 504 0.94 -8.90 17.10
CA GLY A 504 0.40 -8.23 18.28
C GLY A 504 0.39 -6.71 18.05
N VAL A 505 -0.66 -6.02 18.52
CA VAL A 505 -0.91 -4.61 18.20
C VAL A 505 -1.50 -3.88 19.42
N ALA A 506 -0.75 -2.96 20.03
CA ALA A 506 -1.30 -2.11 21.08
C ALA A 506 -1.94 -0.87 20.44
N ILE A 507 -3.28 -0.82 20.39
CA ILE A 507 -4.01 0.23 19.67
C ILE A 507 -4.40 1.35 20.61
N LEU A 508 -4.03 2.57 20.25
CA LEU A 508 -4.71 3.77 20.72
C LEU A 508 -4.86 4.81 19.55
N GLY A 509 -3.84 5.64 19.23
CA GLY A 509 -3.93 6.92 18.48
C GLY A 509 -2.65 7.45 17.74
N THR A 510 -2.36 8.76 17.79
CA THR A 510 -1.45 9.60 16.93
C THR A 510 -0.38 8.94 16.01
N LYS A 511 -0.17 9.30 14.72
CA LYS A 511 -0.84 10.25 13.75
C LYS A 511 -0.27 10.09 12.30
N LYS A 512 -1.10 9.84 11.26
CA LYS A 512 -0.79 10.07 9.81
C LYS A 512 -0.16 8.92 8.96
N LEU A 513 -0.34 8.90 7.62
CA LEU A 513 -0.16 7.81 6.62
C LEU A 513 1.33 7.43 6.36
N ASN A 514 1.78 6.23 5.91
CA ASN A 514 1.19 5.01 5.26
C ASN A 514 0.79 5.17 3.77
N ILE A 515 0.78 4.20 2.84
CA ILE A 515 1.01 2.71 2.73
C ILE A 515 2.15 2.50 1.65
N PRO A 516 2.33 1.42 0.82
CA PRO A 516 1.79 0.04 0.70
C PRO A 516 2.92 -1.06 0.66
N GLN A 517 2.76 -2.39 0.48
CA GLN A 517 1.60 -3.31 0.39
C GLN A 517 1.97 -4.79 0.67
N PHE A 518 0.93 -5.62 0.90
CA PHE A 518 0.82 -7.06 0.59
C PHE A 518 1.69 -8.09 1.33
N HIS A 519 2.43 -7.73 2.39
CA HIS A 519 2.92 -8.70 3.38
C HIS A 519 2.79 -8.10 4.77
N ARG A 520 1.87 -8.64 5.60
CA ARG A 520 1.46 -8.07 6.90
C ARG A 520 2.52 -8.24 8.00
N ASP A 521 3.60 -7.50 7.81
CA ASP A 521 4.58 -7.07 8.80
C ASP A 521 4.05 -5.81 9.52
N SER A 522 4.69 -5.34 10.60
CA SER A 522 4.25 -4.12 11.32
C SER A 522 4.20 -2.84 10.48
N ARG A 523 4.76 -2.92 9.25
CA ARG A 523 4.75 -1.93 8.16
C ARG A 523 3.42 -1.79 7.41
N ASP A 524 2.52 -2.77 7.50
CA ASP A 524 1.23 -2.82 6.75
C ASP A 524 0.03 -2.23 7.55
N ILE A 525 0.27 -1.69 8.76
CA ILE A 525 -0.77 -1.18 9.67
C ILE A 525 -1.03 0.31 9.41
N ASP A 526 -2.21 0.65 8.90
CA ASP A 526 -2.68 2.03 8.76
C ASP A 526 -3.17 2.61 10.11
N GLY A 527 -2.26 2.64 11.09
CA GLY A 527 -2.48 3.22 12.42
C GLY A 527 -3.00 4.65 12.25
N ALA A 528 -2.12 5.56 11.85
CA ALA A 528 -2.42 6.54 10.79
C ALA A 528 -3.93 6.84 10.48
N ALA A 529 -4.60 6.05 9.63
CA ALA A 529 -6.00 6.22 9.24
C ALA A 529 -6.97 5.98 10.41
N PHE A 530 -6.82 4.89 11.17
CA PHE A 530 -7.58 4.60 12.40
C PHE A 530 -7.53 5.79 13.36
N VAL A 531 -6.38 6.44 13.39
CA VAL A 531 -6.02 7.46 14.35
C VAL A 531 -6.63 8.81 14.01
N ALA A 532 -6.42 9.30 12.79
CA ALA A 532 -7.00 10.58 12.36
C ALA A 532 -8.51 10.48 12.06
N SER A 533 -9.08 9.28 12.13
CA SER A 533 -10.53 9.04 12.15
C SER A 533 -11.13 9.10 13.56
N SER A 534 -10.31 9.22 14.61
CA SER A 534 -10.77 9.09 16.00
C SER A 534 -11.44 10.34 16.54
N ALA A 535 -12.54 10.11 17.27
CA ALA A 535 -13.26 11.15 18.00
C ALA A 535 -12.47 11.76 19.18
N LYS A 536 -11.31 11.18 19.57
CA LYS A 536 -10.48 11.65 20.69
C LYS A 536 -8.98 11.36 20.46
N PRO A 537 -8.06 12.06 21.14
CA PRO A 537 -6.63 11.72 21.17
C PRO A 537 -6.34 10.40 21.90
N VAL A 538 -5.24 9.75 21.49
CA VAL A 538 -4.77 8.40 21.91
C VAL A 538 -3.34 8.17 21.29
N VAL A 539 -2.60 7.04 21.49
CA VAL A 539 -1.25 6.71 20.86
C VAL A 539 -1.03 5.25 20.31
N VAL A 540 -0.95 5.00 18.99
CA VAL A 540 -0.83 3.63 18.40
C VAL A 540 0.59 3.10 18.54
N VAL A 541 0.71 1.82 18.91
CA VAL A 541 1.99 1.12 19.02
C VAL A 541 1.92 -0.26 18.36
N SER A 542 2.48 -0.37 17.16
CA SER A 542 2.92 -1.66 16.60
C SER A 542 4.33 -1.99 17.08
N PHE A 543 4.64 -3.28 17.23
CA PHE A 543 5.95 -3.73 17.69
C PHE A 543 6.28 -5.12 17.14
N ASN A 544 7.56 -5.48 17.16
CA ASN A 544 8.07 -6.75 16.64
C ASN A 544 8.47 -7.68 17.79
N TYR A 545 8.28 -8.98 17.61
CA TYR A 545 8.76 -10.04 18.50
C TYR A 545 9.42 -11.15 17.69
N ARG A 546 10.22 -12.02 18.32
CA ARG A 546 10.87 -13.13 17.63
C ARG A 546 9.82 -14.13 17.12
N LEU A 547 9.98 -14.53 15.86
CA LEU A 547 9.12 -15.46 15.15
C LEU A 547 9.89 -16.72 14.77
N ASN A 548 9.18 -17.76 14.30
CA ASN A 548 9.79 -18.97 13.73
C ASN A 548 10.77 -19.61 14.74
N ALA A 549 11.80 -20.35 14.32
CA ALA A 549 12.74 -21.01 15.23
C ALA A 549 13.58 -20.06 16.13
N PHE A 550 13.51 -18.73 15.94
CA PHE A 550 14.16 -17.77 16.84
C PHE A 550 13.27 -17.34 18.02
N GLY A 551 11.94 -17.41 17.88
CA GLY A 551 10.97 -17.14 18.95
C GLY A 551 10.29 -18.39 19.51
N PHE A 552 10.23 -19.45 18.71
CA PHE A 552 9.40 -20.63 18.91
C PHE A 552 10.14 -21.89 18.41
N LEU A 553 11.12 -22.34 19.19
CA LEU A 553 11.85 -23.60 18.97
C LEU A 553 11.45 -24.64 20.03
N PRO A 554 10.24 -25.23 19.94
CA PRO A 554 9.75 -26.19 20.92
C PRO A 554 10.66 -27.42 20.95
N SER A 555 11.38 -27.59 22.06
CA SER A 555 12.37 -28.67 22.21
C SER A 555 12.55 -29.03 23.69
N GLY A 556 12.96 -30.27 23.95
CA GLY A 556 13.31 -30.70 25.30
C GLY A 556 14.46 -29.87 25.91
N LEU A 557 15.38 -29.40 25.07
CA LEU A 557 16.44 -28.46 25.44
C LEU A 557 15.87 -27.12 25.93
N PHE A 558 15.06 -26.44 25.11
CA PHE A 558 14.49 -25.14 25.48
C PHE A 558 13.59 -25.25 26.71
N LYS A 559 12.88 -26.38 26.89
CA LYS A 559 12.10 -26.66 28.10
C LYS A 559 12.97 -26.78 29.36
N ARG A 560 14.11 -27.47 29.30
CA ARG A 560 15.06 -27.58 30.43
C ARG A 560 15.75 -26.26 30.75
N GLN A 561 16.06 -25.46 29.73
CA GLN A 561 16.74 -24.17 29.85
C GLN A 561 15.80 -22.99 30.18
N GLY A 562 14.47 -23.21 30.28
CA GLY A 562 13.48 -22.15 30.52
C GLY A 562 13.22 -21.22 29.32
N LEU A 563 13.75 -21.56 28.14
CA LEU A 563 13.74 -20.75 26.91
C LEU A 563 12.50 -21.00 26.02
N MET A 564 11.41 -21.53 26.58
CA MET A 564 10.19 -21.79 25.82
C MET A 564 9.40 -20.50 25.55
N ASN A 565 8.78 -20.42 24.36
CA ASN A 565 7.87 -19.34 23.94
C ASN A 565 8.51 -17.93 23.97
N LEU A 566 9.79 -17.79 23.61
CA LEU A 566 10.53 -16.51 23.59
C LEU A 566 9.80 -15.39 22.86
N GLY A 567 9.08 -15.69 21.77
CA GLY A 567 8.27 -14.69 21.05
C GLY A 567 7.09 -14.13 21.85
N LEU A 568 6.55 -14.87 22.84
CA LEU A 568 5.58 -14.32 23.80
C LEU A 568 6.28 -13.57 24.94
N GLN A 569 7.48 -14.00 25.35
CA GLN A 569 8.30 -13.27 26.33
C GLN A 569 8.71 -11.88 25.82
N ASP A 570 9.05 -11.75 24.54
CA ASP A 570 9.33 -10.46 23.89
C ASP A 570 8.14 -9.50 23.96
N GLN A 571 6.92 -10.02 23.73
CA GLN A 571 5.68 -9.24 23.83
C GLN A 571 5.40 -8.80 25.26
N HIS A 572 5.61 -9.68 26.25
CA HIS A 572 5.43 -9.35 27.65
C HIS A 572 6.43 -8.26 28.09
N PHE A 573 7.72 -8.44 27.77
CA PHE A 573 8.75 -7.42 28.02
C PHE A 573 8.42 -6.08 27.35
N PHE A 574 7.83 -6.09 26.15
CA PHE A 574 7.37 -4.88 25.49
C PHE A 574 6.16 -4.25 26.19
N LEU A 575 5.23 -5.04 26.75
CA LEU A 575 4.14 -4.54 27.59
C LEU A 575 4.66 -3.93 28.90
N GLU A 576 5.65 -4.55 29.55
CA GLU A 576 6.35 -3.95 30.70
C GLU A 576 7.09 -2.66 30.32
N PHE A 577 7.65 -2.58 29.11
CA PHE A 577 8.27 -1.37 28.58
C PHE A 577 7.23 -0.25 28.39
N LEU A 578 6.06 -0.56 27.83
CA LEU A 578 4.96 0.41 27.73
C LEU A 578 4.46 0.87 29.10
N GLN A 579 4.27 -0.02 30.06
CA GLN A 579 3.89 0.34 31.43
C GLN A 579 4.90 1.30 32.10
N ARG A 580 6.18 1.26 31.72
CA ARG A 580 7.24 2.17 32.23
C ARG A 580 7.42 3.46 31.43
N HIS A 581 7.09 3.47 30.13
CA HIS A 581 7.55 4.52 29.21
C HIS A 581 6.47 5.14 28.32
N LEU A 582 5.25 4.58 28.24
CA LEU A 582 4.19 5.08 27.35
C LEU A 582 3.76 6.53 27.67
N SER A 583 3.81 6.92 28.95
CA SER A 583 3.52 8.29 29.42
C SER A 583 4.45 9.34 28.82
N SER A 584 5.71 8.98 28.51
CA SER A 584 6.69 9.85 27.84
C SER A 584 6.33 10.17 26.40
N PHE A 585 5.34 9.46 25.83
CA PHE A 585 4.83 9.63 24.46
C PHE A 585 3.36 10.07 24.44
N GLY A 586 2.84 10.56 25.58
CA GLY A 586 1.46 11.05 25.72
C GLY A 586 0.37 9.96 25.78
N GLY A 587 0.75 8.68 25.90
CA GLY A 587 -0.19 7.59 26.10
C GLY A 587 -0.40 7.26 27.57
N ASP A 588 -1.56 6.69 27.90
CA ASP A 588 -1.93 6.31 29.26
C ASP A 588 -1.69 4.80 29.48
N PRO A 589 -0.74 4.39 30.37
CA PRO A 589 -0.46 2.98 30.65
C PRO A 589 -1.62 2.25 31.34
N GLU A 590 -2.53 2.96 32.03
CA GLU A 590 -3.73 2.37 32.64
C GLU A 590 -4.87 2.16 31.63
N GLN A 591 -4.70 2.56 30.36
CA GLN A 591 -5.74 2.48 29.32
C GLN A 591 -5.35 1.65 28.08
N ILE A 592 -4.19 1.00 28.09
CA ILE A 592 -3.68 0.20 26.96
C ILE A 592 -4.74 -0.82 26.50
N THR A 593 -5.05 -0.81 25.20
CA THR A 593 -5.85 -1.84 24.54
C THR A 593 -4.93 -2.80 23.79
N LEU A 594 -4.81 -4.04 24.27
CA LEU A 594 -4.02 -5.06 23.58
C LEU A 594 -4.88 -5.74 22.52
N GLY A 595 -4.64 -5.40 21.25
CA GLY A 595 -5.19 -6.08 20.10
C GLY A 595 -4.20 -7.06 19.47
N GLY A 596 -4.69 -7.87 18.55
CA GLY A 596 -3.86 -8.66 17.66
C GLY A 596 -4.71 -9.30 16.57
N LEU A 597 -4.06 -9.69 15.47
CA LEU A 597 -4.68 -10.40 14.34
C LEU A 597 -4.11 -11.83 14.23
N SER A 598 -4.96 -12.81 13.96
CA SER A 598 -4.54 -14.19 13.63
C SER A 598 -3.72 -14.82 14.77
N ALA A 599 -2.56 -15.41 14.48
CA ALA A 599 -1.65 -15.89 15.52
C ALA A 599 -1.15 -14.80 16.51
N GLY A 600 -1.28 -13.50 16.18
CA GLY A 600 -1.09 -12.42 17.15
C GLY A 600 -2.33 -12.11 18.01
N ALA A 601 -3.53 -12.43 17.51
CA ALA A 601 -4.73 -12.55 18.35
C ALA A 601 -4.60 -13.76 19.28
N HIS A 602 -3.95 -14.86 18.87
CA HIS A 602 -3.63 -15.97 19.77
C HIS A 602 -2.64 -15.50 20.85
N SER A 603 -1.60 -14.76 20.48
CA SER A 603 -0.67 -14.12 21.43
C SER A 603 -1.38 -13.23 22.45
N THR A 604 -2.25 -12.32 21.99
CA THR A 604 -3.10 -11.49 22.86
C THR A 604 -3.97 -12.33 23.78
N ALA A 605 -4.50 -13.44 23.26
CA ALA A 605 -5.28 -14.38 24.05
C ALA A 605 -4.45 -15.09 25.13
N PHE A 606 -3.19 -15.47 24.86
CA PHE A 606 -2.33 -16.05 25.90
C PHE A 606 -2.05 -15.05 27.02
N HIS A 607 -1.69 -13.79 26.70
CA HIS A 607 -1.55 -12.74 27.72
C HIS A 607 -2.85 -12.49 28.49
N TYR A 608 -4.01 -12.54 27.83
CA TYR A 608 -5.31 -12.39 28.49
C TYR A 608 -5.66 -13.59 29.40
N PHE A 609 -5.26 -14.80 29.05
CA PHE A 609 -5.53 -16.05 29.79
C PHE A 609 -4.41 -16.45 30.77
N HIS A 610 -3.41 -15.59 30.98
CA HIS A 610 -2.30 -15.81 31.93
C HIS A 610 -2.53 -15.11 33.29
N ASN A 611 -3.77 -15.09 33.80
CA ASN A 611 -4.07 -14.53 35.12
C ASN A 611 -3.70 -15.52 36.25
N TYR A 612 -2.46 -16.02 36.22
CA TYR A 612 -1.87 -16.96 37.15
C TYR A 612 -0.34 -16.71 37.26
N GLY A 613 0.39 -17.55 37.98
CA GLY A 613 1.85 -17.43 38.08
C GLY A 613 2.32 -16.07 38.62
N VAL A 614 3.22 -15.42 37.88
CA VAL A 614 3.77 -14.09 38.22
C VAL A 614 2.80 -12.95 37.93
N ASP A 615 1.92 -13.10 36.93
CA ASP A 615 1.04 -12.04 36.39
C ASP A 615 -0.37 -12.06 36.98
N LYS A 616 -0.63 -12.99 37.91
CA LYS A 616 -1.88 -13.08 38.67
C LYS A 616 -2.27 -11.72 39.28
N ASN A 617 -3.41 -11.21 38.82
CA ASN A 617 -3.99 -9.91 39.16
C ASN A 617 -3.11 -8.68 38.82
N LYS A 618 -2.21 -8.80 37.83
CA LYS A 618 -1.33 -7.73 37.34
C LYS A 618 -1.40 -7.55 35.81
N PRO A 619 -2.58 -7.31 35.21
CA PRO A 619 -2.67 -7.14 33.77
C PRO A 619 -1.88 -5.91 33.32
N LEU A 620 -1.08 -6.06 32.25
CA LEU A 620 -0.30 -4.97 31.65
C LEU A 620 -1.11 -4.13 30.62
N PHE A 621 -2.44 -4.31 30.59
CA PHE A 621 -3.39 -3.69 29.68
C PHE A 621 -4.80 -3.66 30.30
N ALA A 622 -5.66 -2.78 29.81
CA ALA A 622 -6.98 -2.49 30.39
C ALA A 622 -8.16 -3.14 29.66
N ARG A 623 -7.94 -3.66 28.45
CA ARG A 623 -8.93 -4.34 27.59
C ARG A 623 -8.24 -5.05 26.42
N ALA A 624 -8.92 -6.01 25.79
CA ALA A 624 -8.35 -6.81 24.71
C ALA A 624 -9.23 -6.93 23.45
N ILE A 625 -8.60 -7.13 22.29
CA ILE A 625 -9.28 -7.38 21.00
C ILE A 625 -8.64 -8.60 20.33
N LEU A 626 -9.41 -9.68 20.19
CA LEU A 626 -8.99 -10.91 19.51
C LEU A 626 -9.56 -10.93 18.09
N GLN A 627 -8.81 -10.37 17.12
CA GLN A 627 -9.22 -10.35 15.72
C GLN A 627 -8.89 -11.70 15.06
N SER A 628 -9.91 -12.55 14.89
CA SER A 628 -9.75 -13.97 14.52
C SER A 628 -8.71 -14.69 15.41
N GLY A 629 -9.02 -14.89 16.70
CA GLY A 629 -8.16 -15.63 17.63
C GLY A 629 -8.78 -16.00 18.98
N SER A 630 -8.09 -16.88 19.71
CA SER A 630 -8.49 -17.52 20.99
C SER A 630 -7.28 -18.30 21.55
N PRO A 631 -7.16 -18.63 22.85
CA PRO A 631 -6.09 -19.51 23.30
C PRO A 631 -6.32 -20.97 22.87
N THR A 632 -7.57 -21.35 22.57
CA THR A 632 -7.96 -22.66 22.02
C THR A 632 -8.00 -22.69 20.48
N ALA A 633 -7.38 -21.71 19.82
CA ALA A 633 -7.46 -21.52 18.36
C ALA A 633 -6.70 -22.55 17.52
N ARG A 634 -5.71 -23.27 18.05
CA ARG A 634 -4.99 -24.35 17.35
C ARG A 634 -4.53 -25.40 18.35
N ALA A 635 -3.96 -26.49 17.85
CA ALA A 635 -3.13 -27.37 18.67
C ALA A 635 -1.84 -26.63 19.05
N PHE A 636 -1.55 -26.52 20.35
CA PHE A 636 -0.31 -25.96 20.90
C PHE A 636 0.42 -27.02 21.74
N PRO A 637 0.81 -28.17 21.14
CA PRO A 637 1.30 -29.33 21.89
C PRO A 637 2.60 -29.05 22.64
N SER A 638 2.96 -29.94 23.57
CA SER A 638 4.22 -29.81 24.30
C SER A 638 5.44 -30.18 23.44
N PRO A 639 6.67 -29.78 23.82
CA PRO A 639 7.93 -30.20 23.18
C PRO A 639 8.15 -31.72 23.03
N GLU A 640 7.36 -32.55 23.71
CA GLU A 640 7.43 -34.00 23.57
C GLU A 640 6.79 -34.53 22.27
N TYR A 641 6.01 -33.69 21.58
CA TYR A 641 5.30 -34.03 20.35
C TYR A 641 6.27 -34.52 19.25
N PRO A 642 6.00 -35.66 18.57
CA PRO A 642 6.95 -36.27 17.63
C PRO A 642 7.42 -35.34 16.50
N ARG A 643 6.56 -34.41 16.07
CA ARG A 643 6.86 -33.40 15.05
C ARG A 643 7.96 -32.45 15.52
N TYR A 644 7.83 -31.88 16.71
CA TYR A 644 8.79 -30.93 17.27
C TYR A 644 10.16 -31.58 17.52
N LYS A 645 10.19 -32.82 18.03
CA LYS A 645 11.44 -33.61 18.14
C LYS A 645 12.13 -33.79 16.79
N LYS A 646 11.38 -34.14 15.74
CA LYS A 646 11.89 -34.32 14.37
C LYS A 646 12.42 -33.01 13.77
N ASP A 647 11.72 -31.90 13.95
CA ASP A 647 12.13 -30.61 13.39
C ASP A 647 13.29 -29.98 14.15
N PHE A 648 13.36 -30.12 15.48
CA PHE A 648 14.54 -29.73 16.27
C PHE A 648 15.78 -30.54 15.85
N ALA A 649 15.67 -31.87 15.75
CA ALA A 649 16.78 -32.72 15.30
C ALA A 649 17.22 -32.40 13.86
N ALA A 650 16.27 -32.12 12.96
CA ALA A 650 16.57 -31.68 11.60
C ALA A 650 17.24 -30.30 11.54
N LEU A 651 16.88 -29.38 12.44
CA LEU A 651 17.50 -28.06 12.57
C LEU A 651 18.95 -28.19 13.04
N MET A 652 19.16 -28.89 14.16
CA MET A 652 20.48 -29.14 14.76
C MET A 652 21.42 -29.86 13.76
N GLY A 653 20.93 -30.91 13.10
CA GLY A 653 21.69 -31.61 12.07
C GLY A 653 22.03 -30.76 10.83
N HIS A 654 21.18 -29.80 10.44
CA HIS A 654 21.46 -28.91 9.32
C HIS A 654 22.48 -27.81 9.66
N ILE A 655 22.44 -27.27 10.88
CA ILE A 655 23.44 -26.28 11.32
C ILE A 655 24.82 -26.92 11.57
N GLY A 656 24.84 -28.20 11.93
CA GLY A 656 26.04 -28.99 12.21
C GLY A 656 26.24 -29.28 13.71
N CYS A 657 25.20 -29.13 14.52
CA CYS A 657 25.26 -29.31 15.97
C CYS A 657 24.81 -30.71 16.41
N PRO A 658 25.52 -31.35 17.35
CA PRO A 658 25.12 -32.62 17.94
C PRO A 658 23.85 -32.47 18.80
N VAL A 659 23.06 -33.54 18.88
CA VAL A 659 21.84 -33.64 19.72
C VAL A 659 21.96 -34.66 20.85
N GLU A 660 23.04 -35.46 20.86
CA GLU A 660 23.35 -36.50 21.86
C GLU A 660 24.58 -36.08 22.72
N VAL A 661 24.60 -34.82 23.14
CA VAL A 661 25.58 -34.21 24.06
C VAL A 661 24.84 -33.41 25.14
N ASP A 662 25.55 -32.91 26.16
CA ASP A 662 24.91 -32.17 27.24
C ASP A 662 24.31 -30.81 26.79
N ASP A 663 23.35 -30.30 27.57
CA ASP A 663 22.62 -29.06 27.27
C ASP A 663 23.54 -27.84 27.04
N SER A 664 24.69 -27.77 27.71
CA SER A 664 25.64 -26.67 27.57
C SER A 664 26.38 -26.74 26.23
N GLU A 665 26.76 -27.94 25.79
CA GLU A 665 27.34 -28.14 24.45
C GLU A 665 26.28 -27.88 23.35
N GLN A 666 25.04 -28.36 23.53
CA GLN A 666 23.95 -28.09 22.57
C GLN A 666 23.65 -26.58 22.45
N MET A 667 23.48 -25.89 23.58
CA MET A 667 23.22 -24.44 23.59
C MET A 667 24.41 -23.65 23.04
N SER A 668 25.65 -24.01 23.42
CA SER A 668 26.85 -23.36 22.89
C SER A 668 26.95 -23.51 21.37
N CYS A 669 26.70 -24.71 20.84
CA CYS A 669 26.70 -24.92 19.40
C CYS A 669 25.57 -24.16 18.70
N LEU A 670 24.35 -24.17 19.24
CA LEU A 670 23.20 -23.47 18.66
C LEU A 670 23.37 -21.93 18.67
N ILE A 671 24.00 -21.37 19.70
CA ILE A 671 24.31 -19.93 19.80
C ILE A 671 25.44 -19.53 18.84
N ASN A 672 26.46 -20.38 18.68
CA ASN A 672 27.58 -20.13 17.75
C ASN A 672 27.28 -20.54 16.30
N ALA A 673 26.16 -21.21 16.04
CA ALA A 673 25.75 -21.60 14.70
C ALA A 673 25.44 -20.35 13.85
N PRO A 674 25.85 -20.31 12.57
CA PRO A 674 25.49 -19.21 11.70
C PRO A 674 23.96 -19.11 11.59
N ALA A 675 23.41 -17.97 12.01
CA ALA A 675 22.01 -17.61 11.81
C ALA A 675 21.52 -17.99 10.41
N GLU A 676 22.37 -17.73 9.40
CA GLU A 676 22.13 -18.02 7.99
C GLU A 676 21.62 -19.46 7.73
N LYS A 677 22.12 -20.45 8.49
CA LYS A 677 21.66 -21.84 8.42
C LYS A 677 20.35 -22.09 9.18
N ILE A 678 20.17 -21.48 10.36
CA ILE A 678 19.01 -21.68 11.24
C ILE A 678 17.71 -21.34 10.50
N ARG A 679 17.63 -20.16 9.88
CA ARG A 679 16.47 -19.84 9.02
C ARG A 679 16.33 -20.82 7.87
N LYS A 680 17.40 -21.11 7.13
CA LYS A 680 17.30 -21.86 5.87
C LYS A 680 16.62 -23.22 6.06
N VAL A 681 16.89 -23.91 7.17
CA VAL A 681 16.12 -25.10 7.56
C VAL A 681 14.74 -24.74 8.12
N ALA A 682 14.61 -23.71 8.97
CA ALA A 682 13.35 -23.40 9.63
C ALA A 682 12.25 -22.85 8.69
N ALA A 683 12.56 -21.90 7.80
CA ALA A 683 11.67 -21.45 6.73
C ALA A 683 11.28 -22.60 5.78
N LYS A 684 12.23 -23.48 5.43
CA LYS A 684 11.95 -24.68 4.63
C LYS A 684 10.96 -25.62 5.33
N ARG A 685 11.13 -25.87 6.64
CA ARG A 685 10.19 -26.68 7.45
C ARG A 685 8.82 -26.05 7.60
N TYR A 686 8.72 -24.72 7.59
CA TYR A 686 7.44 -24.01 7.57
C TYR A 686 6.72 -24.19 6.23
N GLU A 687 7.40 -24.00 5.10
CA GLU A 687 6.79 -24.17 3.77
C GLU A 687 6.44 -25.64 3.48
N ASP A 688 7.27 -26.60 3.92
CA ASP A 688 6.96 -28.05 3.88
C ASP A 688 5.67 -28.39 4.67
N ALA A 689 5.38 -27.67 5.74
CA ALA A 689 4.22 -27.88 6.61
C ALA A 689 2.94 -27.16 6.14
N LYS A 690 3.07 -26.10 5.35
CA LYS A 690 2.00 -25.17 4.97
C LYS A 690 0.78 -25.85 4.35
N ASN A 691 0.99 -26.83 3.47
CA ASN A 691 -0.09 -27.59 2.81
C ASN A 691 -0.78 -28.62 3.74
N LEU A 692 -0.24 -28.85 4.95
CA LEU A 692 -0.78 -29.73 5.99
C LEU A 692 -1.34 -28.95 7.19
N LEU A 693 -1.04 -27.65 7.29
CA LEU A 693 -1.41 -26.75 8.40
C LEU A 693 -0.88 -27.18 9.80
N ASP A 694 0.09 -28.10 9.82
CA ASP A 694 0.85 -28.58 10.99
C ASP A 694 2.16 -27.79 11.11
N TRP A 695 2.08 -26.50 11.47
CA TRP A 695 3.24 -25.62 11.48
C TRP A 695 4.25 -25.97 12.60
N PRO A 696 5.57 -26.02 12.32
CA PRO A 696 6.58 -26.47 13.28
C PRO A 696 6.96 -25.45 14.36
N TRP A 697 6.79 -24.16 14.08
CA TRP A 697 7.30 -23.07 14.92
C TRP A 697 6.13 -22.30 15.54
N GLN A 698 5.63 -22.79 16.67
CA GLN A 698 4.46 -22.27 17.36
C GLN A 698 4.74 -22.11 18.87
N PRO A 699 3.96 -21.26 19.57
CA PRO A 699 3.79 -21.39 21.02
C PRO A 699 3.47 -22.84 21.42
N ALA A 700 4.02 -23.30 22.54
CA ALA A 700 3.92 -24.70 22.95
C ALA A 700 3.71 -24.85 24.46
N LEU A 701 2.98 -25.91 24.82
CA LEU A 701 2.59 -26.25 26.19
C LEU A 701 3.79 -26.61 27.08
N GLY A 702 3.80 -26.11 28.31
CA GLY A 702 4.90 -26.22 29.27
C GLY A 702 5.98 -25.13 29.09
N GLY A 703 5.63 -23.97 28.55
CA GLY A 703 6.46 -22.77 28.45
C GLY A 703 5.74 -21.55 29.03
N LEU A 704 6.42 -20.40 29.15
CA LEU A 704 5.79 -19.19 29.67
C LEU A 704 4.58 -18.77 28.79
N PHE A 705 3.52 -18.28 29.43
CA PHE A 705 2.20 -17.98 28.83
C PHE A 705 1.40 -19.19 28.31
N LEU A 706 1.94 -20.41 28.44
CA LEU A 706 1.32 -21.70 28.11
C LEU A 706 1.82 -22.80 29.07
N GLU A 707 1.93 -22.50 30.36
CA GLU A 707 2.36 -23.44 31.40
C GLU A 707 1.31 -24.55 31.60
N LYS A 708 0.04 -24.19 31.38
CA LYS A 708 -1.12 -25.07 31.20
C LYS A 708 -1.85 -24.71 29.90
N SER A 709 -2.85 -25.50 29.51
CA SER A 709 -3.48 -25.31 28.19
C SER A 709 -4.45 -24.12 28.12
N GLY A 710 -4.84 -23.74 26.90
CA GLY A 710 -5.82 -22.67 26.69
C GLY A 710 -7.21 -23.07 27.16
N SER A 711 -7.59 -24.33 26.95
CA SER A 711 -8.85 -24.89 27.43
C SER A 711 -8.90 -24.98 28.95
N GLU A 712 -7.81 -25.43 29.60
CA GLU A 712 -7.67 -25.49 31.06
C GLU A 712 -7.74 -24.08 31.69
N SER A 713 -7.01 -23.11 31.12
CA SER A 713 -7.05 -21.70 31.54
C SER A 713 -8.46 -21.10 31.43
N GLY A 714 -9.24 -21.52 30.43
CA GLY A 714 -10.64 -21.14 30.26
C GLY A 714 -11.63 -21.89 31.16
N ILE A 715 -11.30 -23.10 31.63
CA ILE A 715 -12.10 -23.88 32.59
C ILE A 715 -11.93 -23.33 34.00
N ASP A 716 -10.69 -23.04 34.41
CA ASP A 716 -10.39 -22.49 35.74
C ASP A 716 -10.77 -21.02 35.91
N GLY A 717 -11.13 -20.33 34.81
CA GLY A 717 -11.39 -18.89 34.82
C GLY A 717 -10.15 -18.03 35.06
N THR A 718 -8.94 -18.56 34.84
CA THR A 718 -7.68 -17.83 35.07
C THR A 718 -7.32 -16.86 33.95
N PHE A 719 -8.30 -16.08 33.49
CA PHE A 719 -8.10 -14.94 32.60
C PHE A 719 -8.28 -13.61 33.34
N HIS A 720 -7.70 -12.54 32.80
CA HIS A 720 -7.91 -11.19 33.35
C HIS A 720 -9.36 -10.76 33.10
N HIS A 721 -10.02 -10.23 34.12
CA HIS A 721 -11.44 -9.86 34.05
C HIS A 721 -11.59 -8.44 33.48
N LEU A 722 -11.22 -8.27 32.21
CA LEU A 722 -11.13 -7.00 31.50
C LEU A 722 -12.06 -6.99 30.28
N PRO A 723 -12.61 -5.84 29.85
CA PRO A 723 -13.43 -5.77 28.65
C PRO A 723 -12.75 -6.42 27.44
N ILE A 724 -13.51 -7.19 26.64
CA ILE A 724 -12.97 -7.97 25.52
C ILE A 724 -13.88 -7.97 24.29
N ILE A 725 -13.27 -7.79 23.11
CA ILE A 725 -13.88 -8.08 21.81
C ILE A 725 -13.27 -9.39 21.25
N THR A 726 -14.11 -10.28 20.71
CA THR A 726 -13.66 -11.36 19.83
C THR A 726 -14.30 -11.25 18.45
N THR A 727 -13.55 -11.49 17.38
CA THR A 727 -14.07 -11.47 16.01
C THR A 727 -13.74 -12.76 15.27
N TYR A 728 -14.37 -12.94 14.10
CA TYR A 728 -14.02 -13.95 13.11
C TYR A 728 -14.54 -13.53 11.72
N THR A 729 -13.90 -14.00 10.65
CA THR A 729 -14.39 -13.85 9.26
C THR A 729 -15.33 -15.00 8.89
N THR A 730 -16.18 -14.83 7.88
CA THR A 730 -17.22 -15.84 7.58
C THR A 730 -16.65 -17.13 6.96
N ASP A 731 -15.49 -17.08 6.29
CA ASP A 731 -14.85 -18.21 5.57
C ASP A 731 -13.36 -18.43 5.94
N GLU A 732 -12.96 -18.19 7.20
CA GLU A 732 -11.57 -18.24 7.71
C GLU A 732 -10.64 -19.26 7.00
N GLY A 733 -11.04 -20.53 6.93
CA GLY A 733 -10.24 -21.63 6.41
C GLY A 733 -9.99 -21.59 4.90
N LYS A 734 -10.80 -20.89 4.10
CA LYS A 734 -10.69 -20.92 2.62
C LYS A 734 -9.35 -20.41 2.08
N TYR A 735 -8.64 -19.56 2.82
CA TYR A 735 -7.28 -19.13 2.46
C TYR A 735 -6.22 -20.24 2.66
N TYR A 736 -6.46 -21.15 3.60
CA TYR A 736 -5.47 -22.10 4.13
C TYR A 736 -5.65 -23.54 3.65
N THR A 737 -6.89 -24.01 3.48
CA THR A 737 -7.17 -25.44 3.34
C THR A 737 -6.91 -26.00 1.94
N PRO A 738 -6.44 -27.25 1.82
CA PRO A 738 -6.05 -27.85 0.54
C PRO A 738 -7.22 -27.97 -0.44
N GLY A 739 -7.05 -27.36 -1.63
CA GLY A 739 -8.06 -27.31 -2.69
C GLY A 739 -8.04 -28.47 -3.68
N ASN A 740 -7.46 -29.61 -3.31
CA ASN A 740 -7.25 -30.77 -4.20
C ASN A 740 -7.80 -32.11 -3.64
N LEU A 741 -8.39 -32.12 -2.44
CA LEU A 741 -8.88 -33.33 -1.78
C LEU A 741 -10.33 -33.66 -2.22
N GLN A 742 -10.60 -34.93 -2.57
CA GLN A 742 -11.79 -35.33 -3.33
C GLN A 742 -12.69 -36.32 -2.61
N THR A 743 -12.11 -37.26 -1.85
CA THR A 743 -12.82 -38.40 -1.24
C THR A 743 -13.14 -38.18 0.24
N ASN A 744 -14.05 -38.98 0.78
CA ASN A 744 -14.28 -39.00 2.23
C ASN A 744 -13.00 -39.39 3.01
N ASP A 745 -12.22 -40.33 2.47
CA ASP A 745 -10.98 -40.77 3.09
C ASP A 745 -9.92 -39.66 3.11
N ASP A 746 -9.87 -38.78 2.09
CA ASP A 746 -9.01 -37.59 2.12
C ASP A 746 -9.35 -36.67 3.29
N PHE A 747 -10.64 -36.48 3.60
CA PHE A 747 -11.12 -35.67 4.72
C PHE A 747 -10.74 -36.29 6.08
N ILE A 748 -10.94 -37.61 6.24
CA ILE A 748 -10.54 -38.32 7.46
C ILE A 748 -9.01 -38.32 7.63
N GLN A 749 -8.26 -38.55 6.55
CA GLN A 749 -6.79 -38.53 6.59
C GLN A 749 -6.22 -37.12 6.75
N PHE A 750 -6.92 -36.06 6.33
CA PHE A 750 -6.57 -34.68 6.69
C PHE A 750 -6.63 -34.49 8.21
N TRP A 751 -7.76 -34.85 8.84
CA TRP A 751 -7.95 -34.67 10.27
C TRP A 751 -7.07 -35.57 11.14
N HIS A 752 -6.91 -36.85 10.78
CA HIS A 752 -6.00 -37.78 11.47
C HIS A 752 -4.52 -37.38 11.35
N ARG A 753 -4.11 -36.66 10.29
CA ARG A 753 -2.75 -36.07 10.21
C ARG A 753 -2.61 -34.79 11.04
N MET A 754 -3.67 -33.99 11.14
CA MET A 754 -3.67 -32.71 11.88
C MET A 754 -3.77 -32.90 13.40
N SER A 755 -4.42 -33.97 13.86
CA SER A 755 -4.54 -34.31 15.27
C SER A 755 -4.48 -35.84 15.43
N PRO A 756 -3.26 -36.43 15.43
CA PRO A 756 -3.08 -37.89 15.45
C PRO A 756 -3.64 -38.60 16.68
N ASP A 757 -3.86 -37.87 17.78
CA ASP A 757 -4.45 -38.41 19.00
C ASP A 757 -5.99 -38.56 18.91
N LEU A 758 -6.65 -38.04 17.87
CA LEU A 758 -8.10 -38.24 17.65
C LEU A 758 -8.39 -39.71 17.36
N ASN A 759 -9.24 -40.32 18.19
CA ASN A 759 -9.57 -41.73 18.06
C ASN A 759 -10.65 -41.98 16.99
N VAL A 760 -10.88 -43.25 16.64
CA VAL A 760 -11.87 -43.66 15.62
C VAL A 760 -13.29 -43.15 15.90
N THR A 761 -13.68 -42.95 17.16
CA THR A 761 -14.98 -42.37 17.53
C THR A 761 -15.01 -40.87 17.31
N ASP A 762 -13.93 -40.14 17.66
CA ASP A 762 -13.82 -38.71 17.37
C ASP A 762 -13.89 -38.45 15.85
N LEU A 763 -13.18 -39.25 15.06
CA LEU A 763 -13.17 -39.15 13.59
C LEU A 763 -14.54 -39.53 12.98
N ALA A 764 -15.25 -40.51 13.54
CA ALA A 764 -16.61 -40.86 13.11
C ALA A 764 -17.62 -39.74 13.41
N ILE A 765 -17.59 -39.15 14.60
CA ILE A 765 -18.43 -38.00 14.96
C ILE A 765 -18.10 -36.80 14.06
N LEU A 766 -16.83 -36.56 13.77
CA LEU A 766 -16.40 -35.50 12.85
C LEU A 766 -16.89 -35.73 11.41
N ASN A 767 -16.98 -36.99 10.98
CA ASN A 767 -17.54 -37.38 9.68
C ASN A 767 -19.05 -37.10 9.57
N GLU A 768 -19.78 -37.26 10.68
CA GLU A 768 -21.23 -36.99 10.79
C GLU A 768 -21.50 -35.48 10.87
N LEU A 769 -20.74 -34.74 11.68
CA LEU A 769 -20.89 -33.28 11.88
C LEU A 769 -20.56 -32.46 10.63
N TYR A 770 -19.78 -33.00 9.70
CA TYR A 770 -19.52 -32.44 8.39
C TYR A 770 -19.77 -33.53 7.35
N PRO A 771 -21.03 -33.72 6.88
CA PRO A 771 -21.38 -34.83 5.99
C PRO A 771 -20.70 -34.70 4.62
N ASP A 772 -20.27 -35.85 4.10
CA ASP A 772 -19.56 -35.96 2.83
C ASP A 772 -20.42 -35.53 1.62
N PRO A 773 -19.98 -34.55 0.82
CA PRO A 773 -20.65 -34.13 -0.42
C PRO A 773 -21.01 -35.22 -1.43
N VAL A 774 -20.29 -36.36 -1.47
CA VAL A 774 -20.59 -37.44 -2.43
C VAL A 774 -21.72 -38.33 -1.92
N ALA A 775 -21.67 -38.72 -0.65
CA ALA A 775 -22.75 -39.48 -0.01
C ALA A 775 -24.02 -38.64 0.28
N HIS A 776 -23.85 -37.33 0.48
CA HIS A 776 -24.91 -36.38 0.82
C HIS A 776 -24.87 -35.16 -0.13
N PRO A 777 -25.53 -35.24 -1.31
CA PRO A 777 -25.59 -34.12 -2.26
C PRO A 777 -26.32 -32.88 -1.73
N ASP A 778 -27.10 -33.03 -0.66
CA ASP A 778 -27.76 -31.99 0.12
C ASP A 778 -26.86 -31.37 1.21
N SER A 779 -25.63 -31.87 1.39
CA SER A 779 -24.64 -31.32 2.31
C SER A 779 -24.39 -29.84 1.99
N PRO A 780 -24.36 -28.93 2.99
CA PRO A 780 -24.08 -27.50 2.78
C PRO A 780 -22.69 -27.24 2.20
N TRP A 781 -21.84 -28.26 2.14
CA TRP A 781 -20.49 -28.22 1.61
C TRP A 781 -20.37 -28.70 0.15
N ALA A 782 -21.45 -29.18 -0.46
CA ALA A 782 -21.42 -29.81 -1.79
C ALA A 782 -21.03 -28.85 -2.94
N MET A 783 -21.38 -27.57 -2.84
CA MET A 783 -21.05 -26.54 -3.83
C MET A 783 -19.58 -26.05 -3.72
N SER A 784 -18.62 -26.98 -3.79
CA SER A 784 -17.19 -26.70 -3.62
C SER A 784 -16.51 -26.27 -4.95
N PRO A 785 -15.83 -25.10 -5.02
CA PRO A 785 -15.33 -24.52 -6.27
C PRO A 785 -14.02 -25.10 -6.84
N ASN A 786 -13.32 -26.00 -6.17
CA ASN A 786 -11.97 -26.46 -6.58
C ASN A 786 -11.77 -27.97 -6.44
N SER A 787 -12.19 -28.56 -5.33
CA SER A 787 -12.27 -30.02 -5.14
C SER A 787 -13.48 -30.38 -4.29
N THR A 788 -14.00 -31.60 -4.42
CA THR A 788 -15.25 -32.04 -3.80
C THR A 788 -15.30 -31.82 -2.28
N GLN A 789 -14.17 -31.99 -1.57
CA GLN A 789 -14.10 -31.80 -0.13
C GLN A 789 -13.75 -30.36 0.30
N TYR A 790 -13.45 -29.44 -0.62
CA TYR A 790 -12.81 -28.16 -0.26
C TYR A 790 -13.64 -27.30 0.71
N ASN A 791 -14.95 -27.11 0.51
CA ASN A 791 -15.78 -26.38 1.47
C ASN A 791 -15.94 -27.14 2.80
N ARG A 792 -15.96 -28.49 2.77
CA ARG A 792 -16.11 -29.34 3.97
C ARG A 792 -14.88 -29.23 4.87
N ILE A 793 -13.69 -29.27 4.26
CA ILE A 793 -12.40 -29.05 4.93
C ILE A 793 -12.31 -27.59 5.39
N SER A 794 -12.64 -26.62 4.52
CA SER A 794 -12.68 -25.19 4.88
C SER A 794 -13.54 -24.94 6.11
N ALA A 795 -14.79 -25.44 6.14
CA ALA A 795 -15.72 -25.23 7.23
C ALA A 795 -15.26 -25.88 8.54
N SER A 796 -14.88 -27.17 8.49
CA SER A 796 -14.39 -27.88 9.69
C SER A 796 -13.13 -27.26 10.28
N TRP A 797 -12.18 -26.82 9.43
CA TRP A 797 -10.98 -26.14 9.90
C TRP A 797 -11.27 -24.73 10.42
N SER A 798 -12.17 -23.98 9.77
CA SER A 798 -12.63 -22.66 10.26
C SER A 798 -13.25 -22.78 11.66
N ASP A 799 -14.08 -23.79 11.87
CA ASP A 799 -14.74 -24.07 13.14
C ASP A 799 -13.73 -24.48 14.22
N MET A 800 -12.84 -25.42 13.90
CA MET A 800 -11.76 -25.84 14.80
C MET A 800 -10.87 -24.67 15.20
N ALA A 801 -10.51 -23.81 14.24
CA ALA A 801 -9.44 -22.83 14.42
C ALA A 801 -9.91 -21.47 14.95
N TYR A 802 -11.10 -21.01 14.55
CA TYR A 802 -11.50 -19.62 14.79
C TYR A 802 -12.94 -19.45 15.27
N ILE A 803 -13.95 -20.00 14.59
CA ILE A 803 -15.36 -19.74 14.95
C ILE A 803 -15.69 -20.30 16.34
N CYS A 804 -15.39 -21.57 16.60
CA CYS A 804 -15.73 -22.20 17.87
C CYS A 804 -14.84 -21.73 19.04
N PRO A 805 -13.52 -21.54 18.86
CA PRO A 805 -12.66 -20.88 19.86
C PRO A 805 -13.07 -19.42 20.17
N SER A 806 -13.45 -18.63 19.17
CA SER A 806 -13.95 -17.25 19.36
C SER A 806 -15.27 -17.24 20.16
N ARG A 807 -16.18 -18.18 19.89
CA ARG A 807 -17.40 -18.40 20.70
C ARG A 807 -17.06 -18.85 22.11
N GLU A 808 -16.06 -19.73 22.27
CA GLU A 808 -15.64 -20.28 23.56
C GLU A 808 -15.15 -19.16 24.48
N THR A 809 -14.20 -18.36 24.01
CA THR A 809 -13.66 -17.21 24.74
C THR A 809 -14.78 -16.23 25.11
N ALA A 810 -15.65 -15.88 24.16
CA ALA A 810 -16.77 -14.98 24.43
C ALA A 810 -17.77 -15.58 25.45
N SER A 811 -18.03 -16.89 25.41
CA SER A 811 -18.95 -17.56 26.33
C SER A 811 -18.38 -17.69 27.74
N ARG A 812 -17.07 -17.97 27.87
CA ARG A 812 -16.39 -18.09 29.17
C ARG A 812 -16.25 -16.74 29.87
N THR A 813 -15.85 -15.69 29.14
CA THR A 813 -15.70 -14.33 29.68
C THR A 813 -17.04 -13.73 30.09
N SER A 814 -18.07 -13.81 29.23
CA SER A 814 -19.42 -13.33 29.58
C SER A 814 -20.05 -14.09 30.75
N ALA A 815 -19.83 -15.40 30.86
CA ALA A 815 -20.29 -16.19 32.02
C ALA A 815 -19.60 -15.80 33.34
N ALA A 816 -18.37 -15.28 33.28
CA ALA A 816 -17.67 -14.69 34.42
C ALA A 816 -18.05 -13.21 34.69
N GLY A 817 -19.07 -12.68 34.02
CA GLY A 817 -19.54 -11.30 34.18
C GLY A 817 -18.65 -10.24 33.52
N VAL A 818 -17.70 -10.63 32.67
CA VAL A 818 -16.83 -9.70 31.95
C VAL A 818 -17.61 -9.00 30.82
N PRO A 819 -17.44 -7.67 30.62
CA PRO A 819 -17.97 -6.96 29.46
C PRO A 819 -17.39 -7.52 28.15
N THR A 820 -18.16 -8.37 27.48
CA THR A 820 -17.74 -9.15 26.31
C THR A 820 -18.59 -8.81 25.10
N TRP A 821 -17.96 -8.67 23.94
CA TRP A 821 -18.63 -8.45 22.65
C TRP A 821 -18.07 -9.39 21.58
N ARG A 822 -18.93 -9.92 20.71
CA ARG A 822 -18.52 -10.78 19.58
C ARG A 822 -19.03 -10.24 18.24
N LEU A 823 -18.26 -10.43 17.18
CA LEU A 823 -18.57 -9.98 15.81
C LEU A 823 -18.26 -11.05 14.77
N ARG A 824 -19.10 -11.13 13.74
CA ARG A 824 -18.81 -11.84 12.48
C ARG A 824 -18.56 -10.83 11.36
N PHE A 825 -17.43 -10.94 10.69
CA PHE A 825 -17.15 -10.13 9.50
C PHE A 825 -17.64 -10.86 8.24
N ASN A 826 -18.35 -10.13 7.38
CA ASN A 826 -19.07 -10.69 6.23
C ASN A 826 -18.98 -9.77 4.99
N THR A 827 -17.91 -8.98 4.89
CA THR A 827 -17.71 -7.99 3.81
C THR A 827 -16.50 -8.38 2.95
N PRO A 828 -16.61 -8.42 1.62
CA PRO A 828 -15.49 -8.83 0.76
C PRO A 828 -14.32 -7.82 0.76
N ASP A 829 -13.10 -8.33 0.53
CA ASP A 829 -11.85 -7.56 0.53
C ASP A 829 -11.43 -7.07 -0.88
N HIS A 830 -10.35 -6.29 -0.96
CA HIS A 830 -9.78 -5.75 -2.20
C HIS A 830 -8.55 -6.54 -2.69
N PRO A 831 -8.37 -6.77 -4.02
CA PRO A 831 -9.30 -6.51 -5.12
C PRO A 831 -10.33 -7.63 -5.29
N LEU A 832 -11.61 -7.24 -5.32
CA LEU A 832 -12.79 -8.11 -5.49
C LEU A 832 -12.71 -9.11 -6.64
N ALA A 833 -12.04 -8.75 -7.74
CA ALA A 833 -12.12 -9.45 -9.01
C ALA A 833 -11.36 -10.79 -9.06
N ALA A 834 -10.31 -10.97 -8.25
CA ALA A 834 -9.36 -12.06 -8.47
C ALA A 834 -9.80 -13.42 -7.91
N GLN A 835 -10.61 -13.46 -6.85
CA GLN A 835 -10.79 -14.66 -6.01
C GLN A 835 -12.20 -14.81 -5.39
N SER A 836 -13.25 -14.35 -6.08
CA SER A 836 -14.64 -14.31 -5.56
C SER A 836 -15.18 -15.63 -4.97
N TRP A 837 -14.68 -16.77 -5.44
CA TRP A 837 -15.01 -18.11 -4.92
C TRP A 837 -14.54 -18.37 -3.48
N ARG A 838 -13.64 -17.54 -2.93
CA ARG A 838 -13.11 -17.67 -1.56
C ARG A 838 -14.02 -17.07 -0.48
N GLY A 839 -15.13 -16.45 -0.85
CA GLY A 839 -16.08 -15.86 0.12
C GLY A 839 -15.45 -14.71 0.90
N ILE A 840 -15.52 -14.77 2.23
CA ILE A 840 -14.94 -13.80 3.17
C ILE A 840 -13.81 -14.47 3.97
N PRO A 841 -12.63 -14.67 3.36
CA PRO A 841 -11.55 -15.46 3.96
C PRO A 841 -10.90 -14.77 5.18
N HIS A 842 -9.98 -15.49 5.82
CA HIS A 842 -9.25 -15.00 6.99
C HIS A 842 -8.60 -13.62 6.76
N ALA A 843 -8.73 -12.77 7.79
CA ALA A 843 -8.16 -11.43 7.84
C ALA A 843 -8.62 -10.43 6.76
N SER A 844 -9.73 -10.71 6.05
CA SER A 844 -10.42 -9.74 5.17
C SER A 844 -10.98 -8.52 5.91
N ASP A 845 -11.03 -8.54 7.23
CA ASP A 845 -11.58 -7.47 8.07
C ASP A 845 -10.53 -6.42 8.50
N PHE A 846 -9.23 -6.71 8.29
CA PHE A 846 -8.11 -5.88 8.73
C PHE A 846 -8.16 -4.43 8.21
N ALA A 847 -8.19 -4.22 6.90
CA ALA A 847 -8.18 -2.87 6.32
C ALA A 847 -9.44 -2.06 6.72
N TYR A 848 -10.56 -2.75 6.93
CA TYR A 848 -11.80 -2.15 7.43
C TYR A 848 -11.70 -1.73 8.90
N LEU A 849 -11.02 -2.50 9.75
CA LEU A 849 -10.76 -2.13 11.15
C LEU A 849 -9.92 -0.85 11.23
N TRP A 850 -8.93 -0.69 10.35
CA TRP A 850 -8.07 0.51 10.27
C TRP A 850 -8.72 1.72 9.57
N ASN A 851 -9.95 1.61 9.07
CA ASN A 851 -10.62 2.62 8.24
C ASN A 851 -9.80 3.03 7.00
N ASP A 852 -9.09 2.08 6.39
CA ASP A 852 -8.26 2.28 5.20
C ASP A 852 -9.12 2.83 4.04
N PRO A 853 -8.76 3.98 3.44
CA PRO A 853 -9.52 4.56 2.33
C PRO A 853 -9.47 3.73 1.03
N ALA A 854 -8.61 2.73 0.90
CA ALA A 854 -8.50 1.88 -0.28
C ALA A 854 -9.58 0.77 -0.36
N VAL A 855 -10.28 0.46 0.74
CA VAL A 855 -11.29 -0.62 0.75
C VAL A 855 -12.54 -0.28 -0.07
N PRO A 856 -13.17 -1.25 -0.77
CA PRO A 856 -14.31 -0.98 -1.64
C PRO A 856 -15.56 -0.51 -0.89
N TYR A 857 -15.80 -1.01 0.32
CA TYR A 857 -16.98 -0.64 1.12
C TYR A 857 -16.60 0.35 2.24
N ARG A 858 -16.23 1.58 1.86
CA ARG A 858 -15.75 2.63 2.78
C ARG A 858 -16.71 2.94 3.94
N ASP A 859 -18.02 2.89 3.73
CA ASP A 859 -19.00 3.13 4.79
C ASP A 859 -19.11 1.96 5.79
N THR A 860 -18.86 0.73 5.34
CA THR A 860 -18.67 -0.43 6.21
C THR A 860 -17.40 -0.28 7.06
N ALA A 861 -16.31 0.23 6.47
CA ALA A 861 -15.08 0.52 7.19
C ALA A 861 -15.33 1.53 8.31
N ARG A 862 -15.95 2.68 7.99
CA ARG A 862 -16.35 3.71 8.95
C ARG A 862 -17.20 3.16 10.09
N ILE A 863 -18.15 2.27 9.81
CA ILE A 863 -18.98 1.60 10.82
C ILE A 863 -18.13 0.70 11.71
N TYR A 864 -17.40 -0.27 11.14
CA TYR A 864 -16.60 -1.24 11.90
C TYR A 864 -15.55 -0.54 12.77
N TYR A 865 -14.79 0.36 12.15
CA TYR A 865 -13.85 1.26 12.82
C TYR A 865 -14.49 1.99 14.01
N SER A 866 -15.68 2.58 13.86
CA SER A 866 -16.29 3.38 14.94
C SER A 866 -16.54 2.58 16.22
N TYR A 867 -16.92 1.30 16.11
CA TYR A 867 -17.06 0.42 17.27
C TYR A 867 -15.70 0.10 17.90
N ILE A 868 -14.70 -0.27 17.09
CA ILE A 868 -13.36 -0.63 17.58
C ILE A 868 -12.71 0.57 18.27
N ASN A 869 -12.78 1.75 17.67
CA ASN A 869 -12.29 2.99 18.28
C ASN A 869 -13.07 3.38 19.54
N SER A 870 -14.40 3.22 19.56
CA SER A 870 -15.19 3.42 20.79
C SER A 870 -14.72 2.50 21.93
N PHE A 871 -14.45 1.22 21.62
CA PHE A 871 -13.97 0.25 22.59
C PHE A 871 -12.55 0.57 23.08
N VAL A 872 -11.63 0.89 22.16
CA VAL A 872 -10.27 1.38 22.49
C VAL A 872 -10.35 2.58 23.44
N LEU A 873 -11.22 3.56 23.14
CA LEU A 873 -11.39 4.79 23.92
C LEU A 873 -12.10 4.62 25.27
N THR A 874 -12.91 3.57 25.48
CA THR A 874 -13.86 3.55 26.62
C THR A 874 -14.15 2.18 27.26
N GLY A 875 -13.62 1.08 26.71
CA GLY A 875 -13.99 -0.29 27.10
C GLY A 875 -15.38 -0.75 26.61
N ASP A 876 -16.03 0.03 25.73
CA ASP A 876 -17.40 -0.19 25.27
C ASP A 876 -17.53 0.26 23.80
N PRO A 877 -17.91 -0.63 22.85
CA PRO A 877 -17.99 -0.28 21.44
C PRO A 877 -19.14 0.68 21.11
N ASN A 878 -20.08 0.94 22.03
CA ASN A 878 -21.33 1.63 21.73
C ASN A 878 -21.31 3.15 21.95
N ARG A 879 -20.34 3.68 22.71
CA ARG A 879 -20.33 5.09 23.17
C ARG A 879 -19.94 6.10 22.10
N HIS A 880 -19.11 5.70 21.15
CA HIS A 880 -18.64 6.50 20.02
C HIS A 880 -18.89 5.79 18.67
N ARG A 881 -19.88 4.89 18.62
CA ARG A 881 -20.35 4.27 17.37
C ARG A 881 -20.93 5.33 16.42
N ARG A 882 -20.86 5.07 15.10
CA ARG A 882 -21.44 5.94 14.07
C ARG A 882 -22.94 6.13 14.30
N GLU A 883 -23.43 7.37 14.18
CA GLU A 883 -24.87 7.65 14.24
C GLU A 883 -25.62 6.84 13.17
N GLY A 884 -26.79 6.30 13.55
CA GLY A 884 -27.57 5.39 12.71
C GLY A 884 -27.09 3.93 12.69
N SER A 885 -25.91 3.60 13.23
CA SER A 885 -25.49 2.20 13.36
C SER A 885 -26.26 1.47 14.48
N VAL A 886 -26.47 0.17 14.28
CA VAL A 886 -27.06 -0.70 15.31
C VAL A 886 -26.28 -0.63 16.63
N GLU A 887 -26.94 -0.96 17.74
CA GLU A 887 -26.23 -1.22 18.98
C GLU A 887 -25.54 -2.58 18.91
N TRP A 888 -24.28 -2.66 19.34
CA TRP A 888 -23.57 -3.92 19.48
C TRP A 888 -23.86 -4.50 20.88
N PRO A 889 -24.73 -5.52 20.98
CA PRO A 889 -25.10 -6.08 22.27
C PRO A 889 -23.89 -6.75 22.94
N GLN A 890 -23.84 -6.68 24.27
CA GLN A 890 -22.97 -7.55 25.04
C GLN A 890 -23.36 -9.02 24.81
N TYR A 891 -22.35 -9.87 24.70
CA TYR A 891 -22.52 -11.29 24.40
C TYR A 891 -22.99 -12.05 25.65
N GLY A 892 -24.03 -12.87 25.49
CA GLY A 892 -24.76 -13.52 26.60
C GLY A 892 -24.63 -15.04 26.69
N GLY A 893 -23.47 -15.61 26.32
CA GLY A 893 -23.27 -17.06 26.35
C GLY A 893 -24.12 -17.81 25.31
N ARG A 894 -24.88 -18.84 25.73
CA ARG A 894 -25.73 -19.63 24.82
C ARG A 894 -26.91 -18.80 24.32
N GLY A 895 -27.03 -18.63 23.00
CA GLY A 895 -28.01 -17.72 22.41
C GLY A 895 -27.61 -16.24 22.53
N GLY A 896 -26.35 -15.96 22.87
CA GLY A 896 -25.77 -14.61 22.82
C GLY A 896 -25.93 -13.98 21.43
N LYS A 897 -26.04 -12.65 21.41
CA LYS A 897 -26.16 -11.87 20.17
C LYS A 897 -24.81 -11.30 19.78
N GLN A 898 -24.60 -11.11 18.49
CA GLN A 898 -23.40 -10.51 17.90
C GLN A 898 -23.79 -9.58 16.75
N ILE A 899 -22.88 -8.70 16.32
CA ILE A 899 -23.06 -7.96 15.07
C ILE A 899 -22.42 -8.67 13.88
N VAL A 900 -23.05 -8.49 12.71
CA VAL A 900 -22.54 -8.91 11.41
C VAL A 900 -22.18 -7.67 10.62
N VAL A 901 -20.91 -7.53 10.26
CA VAL A 901 -20.44 -6.43 9.41
C VAL A 901 -20.56 -6.85 7.94
N ASN A 902 -21.67 -6.47 7.33
CA ASN A 902 -21.98 -6.67 5.90
C ASN A 902 -21.61 -5.44 5.06
N PRO A 903 -21.49 -5.57 3.73
CA PRO A 903 -21.18 -4.46 2.83
C PRO A 903 -22.19 -3.30 2.91
N GLY A 904 -21.72 -2.08 2.67
CA GLY A 904 -22.51 -0.86 2.88
C GLY A 904 -22.86 -0.63 4.35
N ASP A 905 -23.99 0.04 4.61
CA ASP A 905 -24.50 0.30 5.96
C ASP A 905 -25.33 -0.87 6.55
N PHE A 906 -25.37 -2.03 5.89
CA PHE A 906 -26.19 -3.20 6.27
C PHE A 906 -25.65 -4.01 7.47
N THR A 907 -25.01 -3.35 8.44
CA THR A 907 -24.55 -4.00 9.68
C THR A 907 -25.75 -4.31 10.59
N VAL A 908 -25.91 -5.58 10.97
CA VAL A 908 -27.09 -6.07 11.71
C VAL A 908 -26.71 -6.87 12.95
N VAL A 909 -27.65 -7.04 13.88
CA VAL A 909 -27.52 -7.96 15.02
C VAL A 909 -28.07 -9.34 14.66
N GLU A 910 -27.27 -10.39 14.82
CA GLU A 910 -27.73 -11.80 14.71
C GLU A 910 -27.64 -12.52 16.06
N VAL A 911 -28.37 -13.63 16.20
CA VAL A 911 -28.17 -14.59 17.29
C VAL A 911 -27.04 -15.53 16.87
N ASP A 912 -26.05 -15.76 17.73
CA ASP A 912 -24.91 -16.64 17.43
C ASP A 912 -25.30 -18.12 17.46
N ASN A 913 -25.99 -18.56 16.41
CA ASN A 913 -26.45 -19.93 16.20
C ASN A 913 -25.61 -20.71 15.17
N ALA A 914 -24.47 -20.16 14.72
CA ALA A 914 -23.65 -20.77 13.68
C ALA A 914 -23.03 -22.09 14.16
N ARG A 915 -23.46 -23.23 13.62
CA ARG A 915 -22.82 -24.56 13.77
C ARG A 915 -22.59 -24.96 15.25
N PRO A 916 -23.66 -25.08 16.07
CA PRO A 916 -23.53 -25.25 17.51
C PRO A 916 -23.07 -26.66 17.91
N LEU A 917 -23.44 -27.70 17.16
CA LEU A 917 -23.03 -29.08 17.39
C LEU A 917 -21.54 -29.27 17.07
N GLN A 918 -21.08 -28.66 15.97
CA GLN A 918 -19.69 -28.57 15.57
C GLN A 918 -18.84 -27.93 16.67
N CYS A 919 -19.29 -26.81 17.24
CA CYS A 919 -18.58 -26.16 18.34
C CYS A 919 -18.65 -26.92 19.66
N ALA A 920 -19.70 -27.71 19.89
CA ALA A 920 -19.73 -28.63 21.04
C ALA A 920 -18.65 -29.72 20.91
N PHE A 921 -18.36 -30.20 19.69
CA PHE A 921 -17.27 -31.15 19.42
C PHE A 921 -15.88 -30.53 19.58
N TRP A 922 -15.65 -29.33 19.05
CA TRP A 922 -14.32 -28.67 19.09
C TRP A 922 -13.94 -28.10 20.46
N ASN A 923 -14.92 -27.84 21.33
CA ASN A 923 -14.74 -27.25 22.66
C ASN A 923 -15.04 -28.27 23.79
N ASP A 924 -15.06 -29.56 23.46
CA ASP A 924 -15.31 -30.68 24.37
C ASP A 924 -14.13 -30.89 25.34
N PRO A 925 -14.30 -30.77 26.67
CA PRO A 925 -13.22 -30.95 27.64
C PRO A 925 -12.57 -32.34 27.62
N GLU A 926 -13.32 -33.39 27.28
CA GLU A 926 -12.74 -34.74 27.17
C GLU A 926 -11.90 -34.89 25.89
N ARG A 927 -12.16 -34.08 24.85
CA ARG A 927 -11.42 -34.11 23.58
C ARG A 927 -10.27 -33.10 23.51
N ALA A 928 -10.33 -32.02 24.29
CA ALA A 928 -9.30 -30.97 24.28
C ALA A 928 -7.86 -31.48 24.42
N PRO A 929 -7.53 -32.49 25.27
CA PRO A 929 -6.19 -33.08 25.31
C PRO A 929 -5.78 -33.76 23.99
N ARG A 930 -6.71 -34.46 23.30
CA ARG A 930 -6.47 -35.10 21.99
C ARG A 930 -6.39 -34.10 20.83
N LEU A 931 -6.88 -32.88 21.05
CA LEU A 931 -6.71 -31.72 20.16
C LEU A 931 -5.51 -30.83 20.54
N ASN A 932 -4.83 -31.14 21.65
CA ASN A 932 -3.75 -30.32 22.24
C ASN A 932 -4.16 -28.84 22.44
N LYS A 933 -5.35 -28.60 23.04
CA LYS A 933 -5.98 -27.27 23.27
C LYS A 933 -6.04 -26.86 24.73
#